data_AF-A0A7M4EWL5-F1
#
_entry.id   AF-A0A7M4EWL5-F1
#
_cell.length_a   1.000
_cell.length_b   1.000
_cell.length_c   1.000
_cell.angle_alpha   90.00
_cell.angle_beta   90.00
_cell.angle_gamma   90.00
#
_symmetry.space_group_name_H-M   'P 1'
#
loop_
_entity.id
_entity.type
_entity.pdbx_description
1 polymer ?
#
loop_
_entity_poly.entity_id
_entity_poly.type
_entity_poly.pdbx_seq_one_letter_code
_entity_poly.pdbx_strand_id
1 'polypeptide(L)'
;MMTTAAERKFINLRKRLDQLGYRHPLGVESLPLVEKLFSDLVHTTESLRSAKLSAGKTEKECSNFDAILEPYKAENAKLTRENNELHLEILKLKEQSDRHVRDLKASLRKVEHETADLKFLNNQYVHKIRTLEKENKAKTEKIQQLQEKNLQAVVQTPGGRKRNIPFRRQRMQIDQPVPPSGISSYPVPQPDDPYIADLLQVADNRIQELQLQVAELQEKLEISERGVKNYSKQVEMRDQEIERLVLALDGGRSHDIISLESRSKSNEKLIAQLNLQVDYLQETNRELENRIQDLLDTKQNVTSEVVHLSNKNEELCQELSEIDHLAQQLERHKEIVLETADKEIEEAKKEIKRKHNEIQDLEETVTRLKSELCLCHREKERLAEELFGKTDEKQNLDVLLNQLEQEKQRLAEKVENLEISKRELVLEMEKMRLEYGIALGDKSPSRLDAFIKTLEDDRDYYKQELEYLQKMVQRRSSPGRRSSEKSEDLRLITRERDELQAMLDRFEKHMIDIQSNVKLLTAERDKLNVLYEQSQDELNRLRRETKHTLVSQSHVKEERDIALADFRRIMAEKDSLREKLKIQQETAVLDKSTLEHNIAELENTIHGFEAERFELKATISVLKERIDSLEDELKTKCNKLAQTSDDSSQFKTELSSLQLINEQLQRSLEDLQHRFSVRKDELQSAQEEIAKLEEKIDRLSQKSASQDETVNVLRSTISVLDKEKDSLQETVDEKTERIACLEDNLVNKEKTIAHLRLTLSELESSIDQLKDALNNKDREIASLRRQFDASQIELAEMGRVKEMALKENRRLQDDLATMTRENQAISTDLEEAIHEKEEMKTRVHNYITEVSRFESLISSKEQENRELLEQFRMLHSQAEDWEVKAHQAEGESSSIRLELLSVDSDRRHHRERVELLEKEIQEVLAEIEDVKSEAELLKKQLSSERLTIQNLETLLATSRDKEFQNHLTTHEKDSEIQLLRDKLTLAESKLTSHNREVSALRSKVAQLQTDCDVLKRQLTTERFERERAIQEMRRHGLSTSSLRSSSPLSSTLRSPSHSPERATARSVDRVTAEKNVSFKES
;
A
#
# COMPACT_ATOMS: atom_id res chain seq x y z
N MET A 1 -52.47 -26.30 111.10
CA MET A 1 -52.03 -25.28 110.12
C MET A 1 -50.57 -24.89 110.38
N MET A 2 -49.62 -25.71 109.93
CA MET A 2 -48.20 -25.34 109.85
C MET A 2 -47.66 -25.95 108.56
N THR A 3 -47.38 -25.13 107.54
CA THR A 3 -46.74 -25.62 106.32
C THR A 3 -45.28 -25.92 106.63
N THR A 4 -44.84 -27.13 106.29
CA THR A 4 -43.49 -27.61 106.56
C THR A 4 -42.48 -26.82 105.72
N ALA A 5 -41.24 -26.71 106.21
CA ALA A 5 -40.18 -26.00 105.47
C ALA A 5 -39.90 -26.65 104.10
N ALA A 6 -40.12 -27.96 103.97
CA ALA A 6 -39.99 -28.72 102.74
C ALA A 6 -41.01 -28.28 101.66
N GLU A 7 -42.28 -28.08 102.01
CA GLU A 7 -43.32 -27.65 101.06
C GLU A 7 -43.00 -26.29 100.43
N ARG A 8 -42.50 -25.33 101.24
CA ARG A 8 -42.13 -24.00 100.75
C ARG A 8 -40.91 -24.05 99.83
N LYS A 9 -39.90 -24.87 100.16
CA LYS A 9 -38.75 -25.17 99.29
C LYS A 9 -39.20 -25.82 97.98
N PHE A 10 -40.08 -26.82 98.06
CA PHE A 10 -40.64 -27.51 96.89
C PHE A 10 -41.33 -26.55 95.93
N ILE A 11 -42.25 -25.72 96.43
CA ILE A 11 -42.96 -24.71 95.62
C ILE A 11 -42.00 -23.70 94.99
N ASN A 12 -40.97 -23.25 95.73
CA ASN A 12 -40.00 -22.29 95.22
C ASN A 12 -39.05 -22.88 94.15
N LEU A 13 -38.49 -24.08 94.39
CA LEU A 13 -37.68 -24.77 93.38
C LEU A 13 -38.52 -25.09 92.15
N ARG A 14 -39.74 -25.59 92.34
CA ARG A 14 -40.68 -25.91 91.26
C ARG A 14 -40.96 -24.70 90.37
N LYS A 15 -41.20 -23.51 90.97
CA LYS A 15 -41.36 -22.26 90.21
C LYS A 15 -40.12 -21.90 89.38
N ARG A 16 -38.90 -22.05 89.93
CA ARG A 16 -37.65 -21.79 89.19
C ARG A 16 -37.43 -22.79 88.05
N LEU A 17 -37.80 -24.06 88.22
CA LEU A 17 -37.75 -25.08 87.18
C LEU A 17 -38.80 -24.84 86.07
N ASP A 18 -40.05 -24.53 86.44
CA ASP A 18 -41.13 -24.16 85.51
C ASP A 18 -40.80 -22.90 84.68
N GLN A 19 -40.11 -21.92 85.28
CA GLN A 19 -39.62 -20.71 84.60
C GLN A 19 -38.56 -21.02 83.53
N LEU A 20 -37.84 -22.13 83.67
CA LEU A 20 -36.83 -22.62 82.72
C LEU A 20 -37.34 -23.80 81.87
N GLY A 21 -38.66 -24.04 81.85
CA GLY A 21 -39.32 -25.02 81.00
C GLY A 21 -39.34 -26.47 81.52
N TYR A 22 -38.71 -26.76 82.67
CA TYR A 22 -38.62 -28.11 83.23
C TYR A 22 -39.94 -28.51 83.94
N ARG A 23 -40.96 -28.89 83.15
CA ARG A 23 -42.32 -29.10 83.65
C ARG A 23 -42.66 -30.51 84.15
N HIS A 24 -41.79 -31.50 83.97
CA HIS A 24 -42.01 -32.90 84.43
C HIS A 24 -42.34 -32.98 85.94
N PRO A 25 -43.22 -33.91 86.38
CA PRO A 25 -43.60 -34.02 87.80
C PRO A 25 -42.39 -34.37 88.69
N LEU A 26 -42.35 -33.81 89.89
CA LEU A 26 -41.25 -33.96 90.86
C LEU A 26 -41.78 -34.49 92.19
N GLY A 27 -41.15 -35.53 92.74
CA GLY A 27 -41.44 -36.04 94.08
C GLY A 27 -40.76 -35.21 95.18
N VAL A 28 -41.37 -35.15 96.37
CA VAL A 28 -40.82 -34.39 97.51
C VAL A 28 -39.49 -34.97 98.00
N GLU A 29 -39.31 -36.29 97.91
CA GLU A 29 -38.07 -36.98 98.28
C GLU A 29 -36.87 -36.58 97.41
N SER A 30 -37.10 -36.29 96.12
CA SER A 30 -36.06 -35.87 95.17
C SER A 30 -35.61 -34.43 95.37
N LEU A 31 -36.32 -33.64 96.19
CA LEU A 31 -36.14 -32.20 96.35
C LEU A 31 -34.68 -31.78 96.68
N PRO A 32 -33.95 -32.40 97.63
CA PRO A 32 -32.62 -31.91 98.02
C PRO A 32 -31.56 -32.12 96.93
N LEU A 33 -31.69 -33.19 96.14
CA LEU A 33 -30.77 -33.48 95.03
C LEU A 33 -31.02 -32.53 93.87
N VAL A 34 -32.28 -32.29 93.50
CA VAL A 34 -32.63 -31.35 92.43
C VAL A 34 -32.34 -29.90 92.86
N GLU A 35 -32.51 -29.53 94.13
CA GLU A 35 -32.14 -28.21 94.65
C GLU A 35 -30.63 -27.94 94.50
N LYS A 36 -29.78 -28.95 94.75
CA LYS A 36 -28.33 -28.88 94.52
C LYS A 36 -27.99 -28.83 93.03
N LEU A 37 -28.35 -29.85 92.25
CA LEU A 37 -28.01 -29.94 90.82
C LEU A 37 -28.49 -28.72 90.04
N PHE A 38 -29.64 -28.15 90.40
CA PHE A 38 -30.13 -26.90 89.82
C PHE A 38 -29.29 -25.68 90.21
N SER A 39 -28.84 -25.59 91.46
CA SER A 39 -27.95 -24.51 91.93
C SER A 39 -26.56 -24.62 91.28
N ASP A 40 -26.03 -25.83 91.13
CA ASP A 40 -24.77 -26.12 90.45
C ASP A 40 -24.86 -25.80 88.95
N LEU A 41 -25.99 -26.11 88.29
CA LEU A 41 -26.27 -25.73 86.90
C LEU A 41 -26.40 -24.21 86.73
N VAL A 42 -27.03 -23.51 87.67
CA VAL A 42 -27.10 -22.03 87.67
C VAL A 42 -25.70 -21.44 87.85
N HIS A 43 -24.92 -21.88 88.84
CA HIS A 43 -23.56 -21.38 89.04
C HIS A 43 -22.62 -21.69 87.86
N THR A 44 -22.70 -22.87 87.25
CA THR A 44 -21.88 -23.20 86.07
C THR A 44 -22.31 -22.43 84.82
N THR A 45 -23.60 -22.17 84.61
CA THR A 45 -24.06 -21.34 83.48
C THR A 45 -23.77 -19.86 83.70
N GLU A 46 -23.85 -19.33 84.93
CA GLU A 46 -23.41 -17.98 85.28
C GLU A 46 -21.89 -17.81 85.18
N SER A 47 -21.12 -18.83 85.59
CA SER A 47 -19.66 -18.86 85.44
C SER A 47 -19.25 -18.94 83.96
N LEU A 48 -19.92 -19.74 83.14
CA LEU A 48 -19.72 -19.77 81.69
C LEU A 48 -20.10 -18.44 81.03
N ARG A 49 -21.14 -17.77 81.53
CA ARG A 49 -21.57 -16.45 81.02
C ARG A 49 -20.57 -15.35 81.35
N SER A 50 -20.03 -15.32 82.57
CA SER A 50 -18.98 -14.39 82.97
C SER A 50 -17.63 -14.69 82.28
N ALA A 51 -17.28 -15.96 82.10
CA ALA A 51 -16.12 -16.38 81.31
C ALA A 51 -16.26 -15.97 79.82
N LYS A 52 -17.43 -16.10 79.21
CA LYS A 52 -17.68 -15.60 77.84
C LYS A 52 -17.65 -14.08 77.75
N LEU A 53 -18.14 -13.38 78.77
CA LEU A 53 -18.11 -11.90 78.83
C LEU A 53 -16.71 -11.34 79.11
N SER A 54 -15.84 -12.07 79.81
CA SER A 54 -14.43 -11.71 79.96
C SER A 54 -13.63 -12.05 78.69
N ALA A 55 -13.82 -13.23 78.11
CA ALA A 55 -13.21 -13.60 76.83
C ALA A 55 -13.53 -12.59 75.72
N GLY A 56 -14.81 -12.21 75.54
CA GLY A 56 -15.24 -11.20 74.57
C GLY A 56 -14.90 -9.75 74.94
N LYS A 57 -14.31 -9.51 76.13
CA LYS A 57 -13.60 -8.25 76.45
C LYS A 57 -12.14 -8.35 76.07
N THR A 58 -11.43 -9.38 76.50
CA THR A 58 -10.01 -9.59 76.17
C THR A 58 -9.78 -9.71 74.66
N GLU A 59 -10.72 -10.29 73.91
CA GLU A 59 -10.70 -10.36 72.45
C GLU A 59 -10.80 -8.96 71.79
N LYS A 60 -11.62 -8.07 72.34
CA LYS A 60 -11.75 -6.67 71.89
C LYS A 60 -10.56 -5.82 72.33
N GLU A 61 -10.03 -6.08 73.51
CA GLU A 61 -8.80 -5.44 74.01
C GLU A 61 -7.61 -5.86 73.12
N CYS A 62 -7.46 -7.14 72.78
CA CYS A 62 -6.47 -7.62 71.81
C CYS A 62 -6.68 -7.00 70.42
N SER A 63 -7.91 -6.95 69.92
CA SER A 63 -8.23 -6.30 68.63
C SER A 63 -7.85 -4.81 68.62
N ASN A 64 -8.06 -4.11 69.74
CA ASN A 64 -7.64 -2.72 69.90
C ASN A 64 -6.10 -2.60 69.99
N PHE A 65 -5.42 -3.53 70.68
CA PHE A 65 -3.96 -3.56 70.73
C PHE A 65 -3.35 -3.83 69.35
N ASP A 66 -3.90 -4.75 68.55
CA ASP A 66 -3.45 -4.94 67.16
C ASP A 66 -3.70 -3.68 66.31
N ALA A 67 -4.85 -3.01 66.44
CA ALA A 67 -5.10 -1.74 65.76
C ALA A 67 -4.13 -0.62 66.17
N ILE A 68 -3.62 -0.63 67.41
CA ILE A 68 -2.59 0.29 67.91
C ILE A 68 -1.18 -0.12 67.45
N LEU A 69 -0.93 -1.43 67.30
CA LEU A 69 0.38 -1.99 66.92
C LEU A 69 0.62 -2.02 65.41
N GLU A 70 -0.40 -2.19 64.56
CA GLU A 70 -0.25 -2.17 63.10
C GLU A 70 0.48 -0.92 62.57
N PRO A 71 0.17 0.33 63.02
CA PRO A 71 0.97 1.51 62.70
C PRO A 71 2.46 1.35 63.02
N TYR A 72 2.82 0.84 64.20
CA TYR A 72 4.21 0.62 64.60
C TYR A 72 4.88 -0.56 63.89
N LYS A 73 4.14 -1.62 63.54
CA LYS A 73 4.63 -2.72 62.69
C LYS A 73 4.98 -2.19 61.30
N ALA A 74 4.11 -1.37 60.70
CA ALA A 74 4.31 -0.72 59.41
C ALA A 74 5.47 0.29 59.43
N GLU A 75 5.63 1.06 60.51
CA GLU A 75 6.76 1.98 60.69
C GLU A 75 8.09 1.25 60.87
N ASN A 76 8.15 0.19 61.68
CA ASN A 76 9.34 -0.67 61.76
C ASN A 76 9.69 -1.31 60.41
N ALA A 77 8.69 -1.75 59.63
CA ALA A 77 8.89 -2.27 58.28
C ALA A 77 9.26 -1.18 57.23
N LYS A 78 9.07 0.11 57.53
CA LYS A 78 9.59 1.25 56.76
C LYS A 78 11.04 1.52 57.16
N LEU A 79 11.31 1.73 58.45
CA LEU A 79 12.65 1.97 58.99
C LEU A 79 13.64 0.85 58.65
N THR A 80 13.21 -0.41 58.66
CA THR A 80 14.06 -1.56 58.26
C THR A 80 14.44 -1.49 56.78
N ARG A 81 13.55 -1.04 55.88
CA ARG A 81 13.88 -0.86 54.46
C ARG A 81 14.81 0.33 54.25
N GLU A 82 14.52 1.46 54.88
CA GLU A 82 15.35 2.67 54.82
C GLU A 82 16.77 2.40 55.37
N ASN A 83 16.89 1.61 56.44
CA ASN A 83 18.18 1.17 56.99
C ASN A 83 18.95 0.26 56.01
N ASN A 84 18.27 -0.69 55.36
CA ASN A 84 18.86 -1.55 54.33
C ASN A 84 19.28 -0.75 53.08
N GLU A 85 18.47 0.22 52.65
CA GLU A 85 18.75 1.11 51.52
C GLU A 85 19.97 2.01 51.80
N LEU A 86 20.05 2.60 53.00
CA LEU A 86 21.23 3.34 53.46
C LEU A 86 22.48 2.45 53.55
N HIS A 87 22.36 1.20 54.01
CA HIS A 87 23.48 0.25 53.99
C HIS A 87 23.95 -0.09 52.57
N LEU A 88 23.03 -0.24 51.62
CA LEU A 88 23.36 -0.43 50.19
C LEU A 88 24.00 0.82 49.57
N GLU A 89 23.59 2.02 49.98
CA GLU A 89 24.21 3.28 49.54
C GLU A 89 25.62 3.47 50.11
N ILE A 90 25.83 3.18 51.40
CA ILE A 90 27.16 3.16 52.03
C ILE A 90 28.09 2.16 51.32
N LEU A 91 27.57 0.99 50.92
CA LEU A 91 28.32 0.02 50.10
C LEU A 91 28.69 0.58 48.72
N LYS A 92 27.75 1.22 48.01
CA LYS A 92 28.02 1.87 46.70
C LYS A 92 29.07 2.98 46.81
N LEU A 93 28.95 3.85 47.83
CA LEU A 93 29.90 4.94 48.08
C LEU A 93 31.29 4.41 48.45
N LYS A 94 31.36 3.35 49.26
CA LYS A 94 32.61 2.65 49.56
C LYS A 94 33.22 2.06 48.29
N GLU A 95 32.46 1.37 47.45
CA GLU A 95 32.94 0.84 46.17
C GLU A 95 33.44 1.94 45.23
N GLN A 96 32.76 3.09 45.15
CA GLN A 96 33.19 4.23 44.35
C GLN A 96 34.52 4.81 44.87
N SER A 97 34.66 4.93 46.20
CA SER A 97 35.92 5.32 46.84
C SER A 97 37.04 4.31 46.56
N ASP A 98 36.78 3.00 46.72
CA ASP A 98 37.74 1.93 46.44
C ASP A 98 38.10 1.81 44.95
N ARG A 99 37.24 2.26 44.01
CA ARG A 99 37.58 2.47 42.60
C ARG A 99 38.52 3.67 42.44
N HIS A 100 38.12 4.84 42.95
CA HIS A 100 38.90 6.07 42.84
C HIS A 100 40.31 5.95 43.47
N VAL A 101 40.44 5.25 44.60
CA VAL A 101 41.72 4.93 45.25
C VAL A 101 42.59 3.99 44.40
N ARG A 102 42.01 3.07 43.62
CA ARG A 102 42.75 2.24 42.65
C ARG A 102 43.21 3.08 41.46
N ASP A 103 42.36 3.95 40.93
CA ASP A 103 42.68 4.78 39.77
C ASP A 103 43.79 5.80 40.12
N LEU A 104 43.72 6.42 41.29
CA LEU A 104 44.78 7.28 41.83
C LEU A 104 46.09 6.51 42.06
N LYS A 105 46.05 5.26 42.54
CA LYS A 105 47.24 4.39 42.68
C LYS A 105 47.82 3.99 41.32
N ALA A 106 46.99 3.80 40.29
CA ALA A 106 47.45 3.52 38.92
C ALA A 106 48.10 4.76 38.29
N SER A 107 47.48 5.94 38.46
CA SER A 107 48.02 7.23 38.02
C SER A 107 49.36 7.56 38.70
N LEU A 108 49.45 7.38 40.03
CA LEU A 108 50.69 7.54 40.79
C LEU A 108 51.81 6.66 40.23
N ARG A 109 51.55 5.36 40.02
CA ARG A 109 52.53 4.44 39.40
C ARG A 109 52.98 4.92 38.02
N LYS A 110 52.07 5.42 37.18
CA LYS A 110 52.40 5.94 35.85
C LYS A 110 53.36 7.14 35.95
N VAL A 111 53.06 8.10 36.84
CA VAL A 111 53.93 9.26 37.10
C VAL A 111 55.27 8.85 37.72
N GLU A 112 55.31 7.82 38.57
CA GLU A 112 56.56 7.26 39.11
C GLU A 112 57.46 6.67 38.01
N HIS A 113 56.88 5.96 37.03
CA HIS A 113 57.61 5.41 35.88
C HIS A 113 58.11 6.54 34.96
N GLU A 114 57.25 7.48 34.59
CA GLU A 114 57.63 8.67 33.80
C GLU A 114 58.74 9.48 34.50
N THR A 115 58.68 9.59 35.83
CA THR A 115 59.74 10.22 36.64
C THR A 115 61.04 9.42 36.62
N ALA A 116 60.99 8.09 36.59
CA ALA A 116 62.17 7.23 36.47
C ALA A 116 62.82 7.36 35.07
N ASP A 117 62.02 7.36 34.01
CA ASP A 117 62.47 7.53 32.62
C ASP A 117 63.08 8.93 32.40
N LEU A 118 62.45 9.98 32.93
CA LEU A 118 62.99 11.34 32.89
C LEU A 118 64.30 11.46 33.71
N LYS A 119 64.43 10.75 34.83
CA LYS A 119 65.70 10.67 35.59
C LYS A 119 66.78 9.92 34.80
N PHE A 120 66.44 8.83 34.10
CA PHE A 120 67.37 8.10 33.23
C PHE A 120 67.84 8.97 32.06
N LEU A 121 66.92 9.64 31.36
CA LEU A 121 67.20 10.54 30.26
C LEU A 121 68.04 11.75 30.69
N ASN A 122 67.75 12.34 31.86
CA ASN A 122 68.56 13.42 32.44
C ASN A 122 69.98 12.94 32.76
N ASN A 123 70.15 11.77 33.39
CA ASN A 123 71.47 11.17 33.61
C ASN A 123 72.24 10.94 32.29
N GLN A 124 71.56 10.51 31.23
CA GLN A 124 72.16 10.35 29.90
C GLN A 124 72.61 11.70 29.32
N TYR A 125 71.78 12.75 29.40
CA TYR A 125 72.17 14.10 28.98
C TYR A 125 73.33 14.67 29.81
N VAL A 126 73.34 14.50 31.14
CA VAL A 126 74.46 14.88 32.00
C VAL A 126 75.75 14.15 31.61
N HIS A 127 75.67 12.87 31.23
CA HIS A 127 76.84 12.13 30.74
C HIS A 127 77.31 12.63 29.36
N LYS A 128 76.38 12.97 28.45
CA LYS A 128 76.70 13.56 27.15
C LYS A 128 77.31 14.95 27.28
N ILE A 129 76.79 15.80 28.18
CA ILE A 129 77.36 17.11 28.54
C ILE A 129 78.78 16.92 29.05
N ARG A 130 79.03 16.08 30.06
CA ARG A 130 80.39 15.79 30.58
C ARG A 130 81.35 15.28 29.52
N THR A 131 80.86 14.59 28.49
CA THR A 131 81.67 14.12 27.36
C THR A 131 82.01 15.28 26.42
N LEU A 132 81.02 16.11 26.07
CA LEU A 132 81.20 17.32 25.26
C LEU A 132 82.05 18.38 25.98
N GLU A 133 81.99 18.47 27.30
CA GLU A 133 82.88 19.32 28.13
C GLU A 133 84.33 18.85 28.08
N LYS A 134 84.57 17.53 28.17
CA LYS A 134 85.93 16.96 27.97
C LYS A 134 86.44 17.22 26.56
N GLU A 135 85.60 17.02 25.55
CA GLU A 135 85.94 17.37 24.16
C GLU A 135 86.22 18.87 23.99
N ASN A 136 85.39 19.75 24.54
CA ASN A 136 85.58 21.20 24.46
C ASN A 136 86.81 21.64 25.25
N LYS A 137 87.14 21.01 26.38
CA LYS A 137 88.39 21.27 27.11
C LYS A 137 89.59 20.86 26.26
N ALA A 138 89.59 19.67 25.68
CA ALA A 138 90.64 19.22 24.77
C ALA A 138 90.76 20.10 23.51
N LYS A 139 89.63 20.54 22.93
CA LYS A 139 89.59 21.50 21.80
C LYS A 139 90.09 22.88 22.22
N THR A 140 89.79 23.34 23.45
CA THR A 140 90.26 24.63 23.99
C THR A 140 91.76 24.58 24.27
N GLU A 141 92.25 23.52 24.92
CA GLU A 141 93.68 23.24 25.09
C GLU A 141 94.38 23.15 23.73
N LYS A 142 93.74 22.57 22.70
CA LYS A 142 94.29 22.53 21.35
C LYS A 142 94.31 23.90 20.67
N ILE A 143 93.26 24.69 20.83
CA ILE A 143 93.20 26.09 20.37
C ILE A 143 94.25 26.93 21.09
N GLN A 144 94.49 26.70 22.39
CA GLN A 144 95.52 27.39 23.17
C GLN A 144 96.93 27.00 22.70
N GLN A 145 97.22 25.70 22.49
CA GLN A 145 98.46 25.24 21.84
C GLN A 145 98.66 25.86 20.45
N LEU A 146 97.58 26.02 19.67
CA LEU A 146 97.64 26.65 18.34
C LEU A 146 97.81 28.16 18.43
N GLN A 147 97.22 28.83 19.43
CA GLN A 147 97.38 30.26 19.67
C GLN A 147 98.77 30.59 20.23
N GLU A 148 99.34 29.78 21.11
CA GLU A 148 100.73 29.91 21.55
C GLU A 148 101.71 29.78 20.37
N LYS A 149 101.45 28.85 19.45
CA LYS A 149 102.19 28.74 18.18
C LYS A 149 101.93 29.91 17.22
N ASN A 150 100.74 30.51 17.24
CA ASN A 150 100.41 31.67 16.41
C ASN A 150 101.02 32.98 16.97
N LEU A 151 101.13 33.10 18.29
CA LEU A 151 101.78 34.22 19.00
C LEU A 151 103.31 34.29 18.74
N GLN A 152 103.89 33.27 18.11
CA GLN A 152 105.28 33.25 17.65
C GLN A 152 105.44 33.65 16.16
N ALA A 153 104.35 33.98 15.46
CA ALA A 153 104.39 34.43 14.06
C ALA A 153 104.82 35.91 13.93
N VAL A 154 106.12 36.17 13.99
CA VAL A 154 106.70 37.50 13.77
C VAL A 154 106.61 37.89 12.29
N VAL A 155 105.62 38.70 11.93
CA VAL A 155 105.49 39.27 10.59
C VAL A 155 106.63 40.27 10.34
N GLN A 156 107.48 40.00 9.36
CA GLN A 156 108.38 41.01 8.78
C GLN A 156 107.68 41.71 7.61
N THR A 157 107.40 43.00 7.76
CA THR A 157 107.10 43.88 6.63
C THR A 157 108.37 44.61 6.18
N PRO A 158 108.64 44.76 4.87
CA PRO A 158 109.71 45.62 4.34
C PRO A 158 109.41 47.12 4.57
N GLY A 159 109.44 47.56 5.83
CA GLY A 159 108.98 48.90 6.25
C GLY A 159 109.58 49.46 7.54
N GLY A 160 110.62 48.83 8.10
CA GLY A 160 111.56 49.45 9.05
C GLY A 160 111.07 49.90 10.43
N ARG A 161 109.76 49.87 10.74
CA ARG A 161 109.23 50.32 12.06
C ARG A 161 108.30 49.29 12.70
N LYS A 162 108.79 48.61 13.74
CA LYS A 162 107.98 47.74 14.61
C LYS A 162 107.00 48.60 15.43
N ARG A 163 105.70 48.31 15.35
CA ARG A 163 104.68 48.76 16.30
C ARG A 163 103.79 47.58 16.67
N ASN A 164 103.80 47.19 17.93
CA ASN A 164 102.81 46.25 18.45
C ASN A 164 101.49 47.00 18.62
N ILE A 165 100.40 46.49 18.04
CA ILE A 165 99.04 47.04 18.21
C ILE A 165 98.19 45.93 18.85
N PRO A 166 97.56 46.17 20.01
CA PRO A 166 96.73 45.16 20.68
C PRO A 166 95.37 45.02 19.99
N PHE A 167 94.93 43.78 19.77
CA PHE A 167 93.64 43.49 19.14
C PHE A 167 92.47 43.69 20.12
N ARG A 168 91.51 44.56 19.76
CA ARG A 168 90.22 44.73 20.44
C ARG A 168 89.09 44.30 19.51
N ARG A 169 88.21 43.41 19.95
CA ARG A 169 87.09 42.87 19.14
C ARG A 169 85.89 43.83 19.13
N GLN A 170 85.11 43.79 18.06
CA GLN A 170 83.93 44.64 17.80
C GLN A 170 82.62 43.82 17.87
N ARG A 171 81.50 44.50 18.16
CA ARG A 171 80.10 44.02 18.07
C ARG A 171 79.22 45.15 17.49
N MET A 172 78.00 44.81 17.04
CA MET A 172 77.08 45.74 16.38
C MET A 172 75.61 45.38 16.70
N GLN A 173 74.70 46.36 16.59
CA GLN A 173 73.23 46.24 16.71
C GLN A 173 72.55 47.05 15.58
N ILE A 174 71.25 46.89 15.37
CA ILE A 174 70.47 47.37 14.20
C ILE A 174 69.06 47.80 14.64
N ASP A 175 68.51 48.87 14.06
CA ASP A 175 67.16 49.40 14.34
C ASP A 175 66.37 49.76 13.05
N GLN A 176 65.05 49.52 13.09
CA GLN A 176 63.94 49.92 12.16
C GLN A 176 63.80 49.30 10.73
N PRO A 177 62.54 49.14 10.23
CA PRO A 177 62.19 48.58 8.90
C PRO A 177 61.72 49.63 7.85
N VAL A 178 61.23 49.16 6.68
CA VAL A 178 61.09 49.92 5.40
C VAL A 178 59.61 50.03 4.89
N PRO A 179 59.23 51.06 4.07
CA PRO A 179 57.83 51.34 3.67
C PRO A 179 57.35 50.64 2.37
N PRO A 180 56.04 50.72 2.01
CA PRO A 180 55.42 50.03 0.87
C PRO A 180 55.41 50.83 -0.46
N SER A 181 55.07 50.13 -1.55
CA SER A 181 55.02 50.66 -2.92
C SER A 181 53.81 50.14 -3.71
N GLY A 182 53.30 50.90 -4.68
CA GLY A 182 52.31 50.44 -5.67
C GLY A 182 52.58 50.97 -7.07
N ILE A 183 51.96 50.36 -8.09
CA ILE A 183 51.79 50.85 -9.48
C ILE A 183 50.76 49.94 -10.20
N SER A 184 50.17 50.43 -11.29
CA SER A 184 49.07 49.78 -12.06
C SER A 184 49.49 49.46 -13.50
N SER A 185 48.89 48.42 -14.13
CA SER A 185 48.79 48.34 -15.60
C SER A 185 47.79 47.31 -16.16
N TYR A 186 46.91 47.78 -17.06
CA TYR A 186 46.32 47.07 -18.22
C TYR A 186 45.22 45.97 -18.01
N PRO A 187 44.42 45.64 -19.05
CA PRO A 187 42.98 45.46 -18.87
C PRO A 187 42.44 44.06 -19.24
N VAL A 188 41.27 43.75 -18.71
CA VAL A 188 40.50 42.51 -18.95
C VAL A 188 39.05 42.91 -19.27
N PRO A 189 38.29 42.18 -20.12
CA PRO A 189 36.90 42.51 -20.43
C PRO A 189 35.99 42.49 -19.19
N GLN A 190 34.87 43.20 -19.25
CA GLN A 190 33.82 43.12 -18.23
C GLN A 190 33.16 41.73 -18.23
N PRO A 191 33.02 41.11 -17.05
CA PRO A 191 31.82 40.41 -16.65
C PRO A 191 30.97 41.27 -15.70
N ASP A 192 29.69 40.91 -15.68
CA ASP A 192 28.55 41.36 -14.87
C ASP A 192 28.82 42.12 -13.54
N ASP A 193 28.05 43.21 -13.38
CA ASP A 193 27.93 44.15 -12.25
C ASP A 193 28.63 43.81 -10.91
N PRO A 194 29.74 44.49 -10.57
CA PRO A 194 30.46 44.30 -9.31
C PRO A 194 29.63 44.55 -8.04
N TYR A 195 28.55 45.34 -8.10
CA TYR A 195 27.78 45.73 -6.91
C TYR A 195 26.97 44.54 -6.32
N ILE A 196 26.64 43.56 -7.14
CA ILE A 196 25.95 42.33 -6.71
C ILE A 196 26.93 41.41 -5.97
N ALA A 197 28.17 41.30 -6.46
CA ALA A 197 29.22 40.51 -5.82
C ALA A 197 29.63 41.08 -4.45
N ASP A 198 29.79 42.41 -4.35
CA ASP A 198 30.15 43.06 -3.08
C ASP A 198 29.00 42.97 -2.05
N LEU A 199 27.73 43.10 -2.47
CA LEU A 199 26.60 42.90 -1.57
C LEU A 199 26.47 41.44 -1.09
N LEU A 200 26.76 40.46 -1.95
CA LEU A 200 26.86 39.05 -1.54
C LEU A 200 28.04 38.82 -0.60
N GLN A 201 29.21 39.38 -0.86
CA GLN A 201 30.38 39.22 0.01
C GLN A 201 30.21 39.94 1.35
N VAL A 202 29.53 41.09 1.40
CA VAL A 202 29.09 41.75 2.64
C VAL A 202 28.04 40.91 3.37
N ALA A 203 27.11 40.27 2.66
CA ALA A 203 26.16 39.34 3.26
C ALA A 203 26.85 38.10 3.84
N ASP A 204 27.79 37.48 3.12
CA ASP A 204 28.57 36.32 3.58
C ASP A 204 29.48 36.68 4.77
N ASN A 205 30.15 37.82 4.73
CA ASN A 205 30.92 38.33 5.88
C ASN A 205 29.98 38.56 7.08
N ARG A 206 28.78 39.12 6.86
CA ARG A 206 27.80 39.34 7.93
C ARG A 206 27.19 38.03 8.44
N ILE A 207 27.02 37.03 7.59
CA ILE A 207 26.61 35.68 7.95
C ILE A 207 27.71 35.02 8.80
N GLN A 208 28.98 35.18 8.45
CA GLN A 208 30.12 34.69 9.25
C GLN A 208 30.22 35.41 10.61
N GLU A 209 30.05 36.74 10.66
CA GLU A 209 29.95 37.48 11.93
C GLU A 209 28.81 36.97 12.80
N LEU A 210 27.62 36.75 12.22
CA LEU A 210 26.45 36.24 12.93
C LEU A 210 26.63 34.77 13.34
N GLN A 211 27.29 33.93 12.54
CA GLN A 211 27.63 32.56 12.90
C GLN A 211 28.64 32.52 14.05
N LEU A 212 29.64 33.40 14.07
CA LEU A 212 30.59 33.53 15.18
C LEU A 212 29.90 34.05 16.46
N GLN A 213 29.00 35.03 16.35
CA GLN A 213 28.20 35.51 17.47
C GLN A 213 27.23 34.44 17.98
N VAL A 214 26.61 33.65 17.10
CA VAL A 214 25.76 32.51 17.47
C VAL A 214 26.59 31.43 18.16
N ALA A 215 27.79 31.11 17.69
CA ALA A 215 28.69 30.16 18.35
C ALA A 215 29.13 30.65 19.74
N GLU A 216 29.51 31.93 19.87
CA GLU A 216 29.91 32.53 21.16
C GLU A 216 28.71 32.60 22.14
N LEU A 217 27.50 32.86 21.64
CA LEU A 217 26.26 32.82 22.44
C LEU A 217 25.85 31.39 22.80
N GLN A 218 26.10 30.39 21.94
CA GLN A 218 25.89 28.98 22.24
C GLN A 218 26.87 28.49 23.31
N GLU A 219 28.15 28.86 23.24
CA GLU A 219 29.13 28.54 24.30
C GLU A 219 28.73 29.21 25.64
N LYS A 220 28.36 30.49 25.62
CA LYS A 220 27.86 31.21 26.81
C LYS A 220 26.57 30.58 27.36
N LEU A 221 25.66 30.13 26.49
CA LEU A 221 24.46 29.40 26.89
C LEU A 221 24.81 28.06 27.54
N GLU A 222 25.72 27.27 26.94
CA GLU A 222 26.14 25.98 27.50
C GLU A 222 26.90 26.14 28.83
N ILE A 223 27.70 27.20 28.99
CA ILE A 223 28.33 27.56 30.27
C ILE A 223 27.26 27.95 31.30
N SER A 224 26.28 28.78 30.91
CA SER A 224 25.16 29.19 31.76
C SER A 224 24.31 27.99 32.19
N GLU A 225 23.95 27.11 31.25
CA GLU A 225 23.23 25.87 31.52
C GLU A 225 24.01 24.93 32.44
N ARG A 226 25.33 24.78 32.26
CA ARG A 226 26.19 24.01 33.17
C ARG A 226 26.20 24.65 34.56
N GLY A 227 26.20 25.98 34.65
CA GLY A 227 25.99 26.74 35.88
C GLY A 227 24.64 26.41 36.54
N VAL A 228 23.53 26.55 35.81
CA VAL A 228 22.16 26.25 36.28
C VAL A 228 22.03 24.79 36.69
N LYS A 229 22.57 23.83 35.93
CA LYS A 229 22.58 22.39 36.28
C LYS A 229 23.38 22.11 37.55
N ASN A 230 24.48 22.83 37.79
CA ASN A 230 25.27 22.74 39.03
C ASN A 230 24.56 23.39 40.22
N TYR A 231 23.93 24.56 40.05
CA TYR A 231 23.14 25.19 41.10
C TYR A 231 21.87 24.40 41.43
N SER A 232 21.20 23.83 40.42
CA SER A 232 20.06 22.92 40.61
C SER A 232 20.46 21.72 41.47
N LYS A 233 21.62 21.10 41.21
CA LYS A 233 22.16 20.04 42.06
C LYS A 233 22.53 20.51 43.47
N GLN A 234 23.03 21.74 43.64
CA GLN A 234 23.27 22.30 44.98
C GLN A 234 21.98 22.59 45.74
N VAL A 235 20.90 22.99 45.05
CA VAL A 235 19.56 23.13 45.63
C VAL A 235 19.01 21.75 46.00
N GLU A 236 19.02 20.80 45.08
CA GLU A 236 18.59 19.40 45.28
C GLU A 236 19.30 18.72 46.47
N MET A 237 20.63 18.84 46.58
CA MET A 237 21.39 18.35 47.74
C MET A 237 21.10 19.11 49.04
N ARG A 238 20.70 20.40 48.97
CA ARG A 238 20.30 21.18 50.14
C ARG A 238 18.88 20.86 50.58
N ASP A 239 17.98 20.60 49.65
CA ASP A 239 16.60 20.24 49.93
C ASP A 239 16.53 18.82 50.52
N GLN A 240 17.35 17.89 50.03
CA GLN A 240 17.59 16.58 50.67
C GLN A 240 18.14 16.72 52.10
N GLU A 241 19.09 17.64 52.35
CA GLU A 241 19.58 17.90 53.71
C GLU A 241 18.54 18.62 54.58
N ILE A 242 17.67 19.47 54.00
CA ILE A 242 16.53 20.08 54.70
C ILE A 242 15.51 19.01 55.08
N GLU A 243 15.14 18.09 54.18
CA GLU A 243 14.28 16.94 54.50
C GLU A 243 14.92 16.06 55.56
N ARG A 244 16.22 15.74 55.46
CA ARG A 244 16.95 14.96 56.48
C ARG A 244 16.95 15.66 57.84
N LEU A 245 17.12 16.98 57.87
CA LEU A 245 17.08 17.77 59.09
C LEU A 245 15.66 17.91 59.66
N VAL A 246 14.63 18.05 58.83
CA VAL A 246 13.22 18.01 59.25
C VAL A 246 12.88 16.66 59.87
N LEU A 247 13.25 15.55 59.23
CA LEU A 247 13.08 14.19 59.75
C LEU A 247 13.89 13.92 61.03
N ALA A 248 15.01 14.63 61.24
CA ALA A 248 15.79 14.56 62.48
C ALA A 248 15.30 15.52 63.58
N LEU A 249 14.52 16.55 63.25
CA LEU A 249 13.85 17.46 64.18
C LEU A 249 12.48 16.92 64.62
N ASP A 250 11.90 15.98 63.86
CA ASP A 250 10.75 15.12 64.20
C ASP A 250 11.10 14.14 65.36
N GLY A 251 11.38 14.70 66.55
CA GLY A 251 11.79 13.96 67.74
C GLY A 251 10.70 13.07 68.34
N GLY A 252 10.50 11.88 67.76
CA GLY A 252 9.59 10.85 68.26
C GLY A 252 8.12 11.11 67.89
N ARG A 253 7.68 10.54 66.75
CA ARG A 253 6.33 10.73 66.21
C ARG A 253 5.26 10.19 67.17
N SER A 254 4.23 10.98 67.44
CA SER A 254 3.12 10.58 68.33
C SER A 254 2.14 9.65 67.60
N HIS A 255 1.53 8.74 68.36
CA HIS A 255 0.60 7.73 67.83
C HIS A 255 -0.54 8.32 66.98
N ASP A 256 -1.06 9.49 67.36
CA ASP A 256 -2.14 10.16 66.64
C ASP A 256 -1.73 10.57 65.22
N ILE A 257 -0.48 11.01 65.03
CA ILE A 257 0.07 11.37 63.70
C ILE A 257 0.20 10.12 62.83
N ILE A 258 0.76 9.03 63.37
CA ILE A 258 0.96 7.77 62.63
C ILE A 258 -0.40 7.13 62.28
N SER A 259 -1.38 7.24 63.17
CA SER A 259 -2.77 6.77 62.96
C SER A 259 -3.48 7.60 61.87
N LEU A 260 -3.33 8.92 61.88
CA LEU A 260 -3.83 9.81 60.82
C LEU A 260 -3.13 9.56 59.48
N GLU A 261 -1.82 9.34 59.45
CA GLU A 261 -1.05 9.02 58.24
C GLU A 261 -1.47 7.67 57.64
N SER A 262 -1.68 6.66 58.48
CA SER A 262 -2.23 5.36 58.07
C SER A 262 -3.63 5.50 57.45
N ARG A 263 -4.50 6.30 58.08
CA ARG A 263 -5.84 6.59 57.56
C ARG A 263 -5.80 7.39 56.26
N SER A 264 -4.89 8.37 56.13
CA SER A 264 -4.68 9.11 54.87
C SER A 264 -4.32 8.16 53.74
N LYS A 265 -3.34 7.27 53.95
CA LYS A 265 -2.94 6.25 52.98
C LYS A 265 -4.05 5.26 52.62
N SER A 266 -5.00 5.00 53.52
CA SER A 266 -6.21 4.23 53.20
C SER A 266 -7.18 5.00 52.30
N ASN A 267 -7.34 6.31 52.53
CA ASN A 267 -8.16 7.19 51.70
C ASN A 267 -7.51 7.41 50.32
N GLU A 268 -6.19 7.60 50.26
CA GLU A 268 -5.42 7.75 49.02
C GLU A 268 -5.56 6.52 48.11
N LYS A 269 -5.51 5.30 48.68
CA LYS A 269 -5.78 4.06 47.93
C LYS A 269 -7.21 4.00 47.40
N LEU A 270 -8.20 4.42 48.18
CA LEU A 270 -9.59 4.49 47.74
C LEU A 270 -9.78 5.54 46.63
N ILE A 271 -9.14 6.70 46.75
CA ILE A 271 -9.14 7.75 45.72
C ILE A 271 -8.47 7.24 44.43
N ALA A 272 -7.33 6.57 44.52
CA ALA A 272 -6.68 5.97 43.35
C ALA A 272 -7.56 4.91 42.67
N GLN A 273 -8.27 4.07 43.45
CA GLN A 273 -9.19 3.08 42.92
C GLN A 273 -10.44 3.71 42.27
N LEU A 274 -10.97 4.79 42.85
CA LEU A 274 -12.08 5.57 42.28
C LEU A 274 -11.65 6.32 41.02
N ASN A 275 -10.44 6.89 40.99
CA ASN A 275 -9.89 7.52 39.78
C ASN A 275 -9.76 6.51 38.65
N LEU A 276 -9.18 5.33 38.90
CA LEU A 276 -9.10 4.26 37.88
C LEU A 276 -10.48 3.83 37.35
N GLN A 277 -11.51 3.84 38.20
CA GLN A 277 -12.89 3.59 37.78
C GLN A 277 -13.47 4.76 36.95
N VAL A 278 -13.14 6.01 37.30
CA VAL A 278 -13.54 7.21 36.54
C VAL A 278 -12.84 7.23 35.18
N ASP A 279 -11.55 6.90 35.11
CA ASP A 279 -10.77 6.84 33.87
C ASP A 279 -11.36 5.79 32.91
N TYR A 280 -11.67 4.58 33.41
CA TYR A 280 -12.36 3.54 32.63
C TYR A 280 -13.76 3.99 32.15
N LEU A 281 -14.50 4.74 32.97
CA LEU A 281 -15.80 5.30 32.58
C LEU A 281 -15.66 6.47 31.58
N GLN A 282 -14.57 7.23 31.62
CA GLN A 282 -14.28 8.26 30.60
C GLN A 282 -13.84 7.63 29.29
N GLU A 283 -13.01 6.58 29.33
CA GLU A 283 -12.56 5.85 28.14
C GLU A 283 -13.73 5.15 27.44
N THR A 284 -14.58 4.42 28.18
CA THR A 284 -15.79 3.80 27.61
C THR A 284 -16.85 4.83 27.15
N ASN A 285 -17.00 5.98 27.81
CA ASN A 285 -17.81 7.07 27.27
C ASN A 285 -17.22 7.63 25.96
N ARG A 286 -15.90 7.83 25.88
CA ARG A 286 -15.21 8.31 24.68
C ARG A 286 -15.33 7.32 23.51
N GLU A 287 -15.27 6.02 23.78
CA GLU A 287 -15.55 4.98 22.78
C GLU A 287 -17.00 5.08 22.27
N LEU A 288 -17.97 5.29 23.16
CA LEU A 288 -19.38 5.47 22.79
C LEU A 288 -19.63 6.78 22.02
N GLU A 289 -18.98 7.87 22.40
CA GLU A 289 -19.02 9.16 21.69
C GLU A 289 -18.45 9.03 20.27
N ASN A 290 -17.27 8.40 20.12
CA ASN A 290 -16.69 8.08 18.81
C ASN A 290 -17.65 7.20 17.99
N ARG A 291 -18.22 6.16 18.60
CA ARG A 291 -19.16 5.24 17.93
C ARG A 291 -20.45 5.94 17.49
N ILE A 292 -20.90 6.94 18.23
CA ILE A 292 -22.04 7.80 17.85
C ILE A 292 -21.64 8.71 16.69
N GLN A 293 -20.43 9.29 16.71
CA GLN A 293 -19.94 10.12 15.60
C GLN A 293 -19.79 9.31 14.30
N ASP A 294 -19.19 8.11 14.36
CA ASP A 294 -19.09 7.19 13.22
C ASP A 294 -20.48 6.88 12.62
N LEU A 295 -21.49 6.70 13.47
CA LEU A 295 -22.88 6.44 13.07
C LEU A 295 -23.59 7.70 12.52
N LEU A 296 -23.19 8.90 12.94
CA LEU A 296 -23.68 10.16 12.37
C LEU A 296 -23.04 10.45 11.00
N ASP A 297 -21.73 10.24 10.87
CA ASP A 297 -20.97 10.46 9.64
C ASP A 297 -21.39 9.46 8.56
N THR A 298 -21.50 8.17 8.90
CA THR A 298 -22.03 7.15 7.97
C THR A 298 -23.48 7.42 7.58
N LYS A 299 -24.33 7.86 8.52
CA LYS A 299 -25.70 8.32 8.19
C LYS A 299 -25.68 9.52 7.25
N GLN A 300 -24.83 10.51 7.47
CA GLN A 300 -24.71 11.68 6.61
C GLN A 300 -24.27 11.29 5.20
N ASN A 301 -23.27 10.41 5.07
CA ASN A 301 -22.79 9.89 3.80
C ASN A 301 -23.91 9.16 3.04
N VAL A 302 -24.60 8.20 3.68
CA VAL A 302 -25.76 7.50 3.08
C VAL A 302 -26.89 8.47 2.72
N THR A 303 -27.11 9.53 3.51
CA THR A 303 -28.13 10.54 3.21
C THR A 303 -27.73 11.36 1.97
N SER A 304 -26.45 11.71 1.81
CA SER A 304 -25.94 12.39 0.62
C SER A 304 -25.94 11.51 -0.63
N GLU A 305 -25.68 10.21 -0.49
CA GLU A 305 -25.78 9.21 -1.56
C GLU A 305 -27.24 9.04 -2.01
N VAL A 306 -28.19 8.95 -1.07
CA VAL A 306 -29.63 8.91 -1.38
C VAL A 306 -30.09 10.19 -2.10
N VAL A 307 -29.60 11.37 -1.71
CA VAL A 307 -29.89 12.63 -2.43
C VAL A 307 -29.26 12.62 -3.83
N HIS A 308 -28.01 12.18 -3.97
CA HIS A 308 -27.35 12.09 -5.28
C HIS A 308 -28.07 11.10 -6.23
N LEU A 309 -28.47 9.93 -5.73
CA LEU A 309 -29.26 8.96 -6.48
C LEU A 309 -30.67 9.48 -6.79
N SER A 310 -31.29 10.25 -5.90
CA SER A 310 -32.57 10.93 -6.18
C SER A 310 -32.42 11.93 -7.32
N ASN A 311 -31.38 12.78 -7.28
CA ASN A 311 -31.11 13.77 -8.33
C ASN A 311 -30.81 13.09 -9.67
N LYS A 312 -29.95 12.07 -9.71
CA LYS A 312 -29.66 11.33 -10.96
C LYS A 312 -30.88 10.56 -11.48
N ASN A 313 -31.78 10.08 -10.62
CA ASN A 313 -33.07 9.54 -11.06
C ASN A 313 -34.00 10.62 -11.61
N GLU A 314 -34.00 11.83 -11.03
CA GLU A 314 -34.77 12.96 -11.56
C GLU A 314 -34.24 13.44 -12.92
N GLU A 315 -32.92 13.54 -13.08
CA GLU A 315 -32.25 13.77 -14.37
C GLU A 315 -32.63 12.70 -15.39
N LEU A 316 -32.56 11.40 -15.04
CA LEU A 316 -32.96 10.31 -15.93
C LEU A 316 -34.45 10.37 -16.31
N CYS A 317 -35.33 10.83 -15.41
CA CYS A 317 -36.73 11.06 -15.72
C CYS A 317 -36.92 12.26 -16.67
N GLN A 318 -36.09 13.30 -16.56
CA GLN A 318 -36.08 14.43 -17.49
C GLN A 318 -35.57 13.98 -18.87
N GLU A 319 -34.42 13.30 -18.94
CA GLU A 319 -33.85 12.68 -20.14
C GLU A 319 -34.88 11.78 -20.85
N LEU A 320 -35.58 10.91 -20.10
CA LEU A 320 -36.66 10.07 -20.65
C LEU A 320 -37.85 10.89 -21.17
N SER A 321 -38.24 11.97 -20.49
CA SER A 321 -39.34 12.84 -20.95
C SER A 321 -38.97 13.64 -22.20
N GLU A 322 -37.70 14.01 -22.37
CA GLU A 322 -37.19 14.62 -23.60
C GLU A 322 -37.17 13.60 -24.75
N ILE A 323 -36.75 12.36 -24.49
CA ILE A 323 -36.79 11.25 -25.46
C ILE A 323 -38.23 10.97 -25.90
N ASP A 324 -39.19 10.89 -24.98
CA ASP A 324 -40.62 10.73 -25.29
C ASP A 324 -41.15 11.91 -26.11
N HIS A 325 -40.75 13.15 -25.78
CA HIS A 325 -41.15 14.32 -26.55
C HIS A 325 -40.56 14.30 -27.97
N LEU A 326 -39.29 13.92 -28.12
CA LEU A 326 -38.61 13.80 -29.41
C LEU A 326 -39.21 12.66 -30.25
N ALA A 327 -39.58 11.53 -29.63
CA ALA A 327 -40.27 10.43 -30.28
C ALA A 327 -41.65 10.87 -30.80
N GLN A 328 -42.43 11.61 -30.01
CA GLN A 328 -43.70 12.18 -30.47
C GLN A 328 -43.53 13.25 -31.57
N GLN A 329 -42.45 14.03 -31.56
CA GLN A 329 -42.14 14.95 -32.66
C GLN A 329 -41.79 14.19 -33.95
N LEU A 330 -40.95 13.15 -33.86
CA LEU A 330 -40.61 12.28 -34.99
C LEU A 330 -41.83 11.54 -35.54
N GLU A 331 -42.75 11.09 -34.68
CA GLU A 331 -43.98 10.43 -35.11
C GLU A 331 -44.93 11.40 -35.83
N ARG A 332 -45.12 12.62 -35.32
CA ARG A 332 -45.88 13.67 -36.02
C ARG A 332 -45.22 14.08 -37.34
N HIS A 333 -43.90 14.19 -37.40
CA HIS A 333 -43.18 14.48 -38.64
C HIS A 333 -43.34 13.35 -39.66
N LYS A 334 -43.30 12.09 -39.21
CA LYS A 334 -43.58 10.90 -40.03
C LYS A 334 -45.02 10.91 -40.56
N GLU A 335 -46.02 11.25 -39.73
CA GLU A 335 -47.41 11.41 -40.19
C GLU A 335 -47.54 12.50 -41.26
N ILE A 336 -46.91 13.67 -41.06
CA ILE A 336 -46.92 14.77 -42.04
C ILE A 336 -46.23 14.37 -43.35
N VAL A 337 -45.10 13.65 -43.29
CA VAL A 337 -44.37 13.14 -44.46
C VAL A 337 -45.19 12.06 -45.20
N LEU A 338 -45.91 11.20 -44.49
CA LEU A 338 -46.83 10.24 -45.10
C LEU A 338 -48.03 10.94 -45.74
N GLU A 339 -48.67 11.89 -45.05
CA GLU A 339 -49.84 12.61 -45.57
C GLU A 339 -49.49 13.51 -46.78
N THR A 340 -48.26 14.03 -46.86
CA THR A 340 -47.75 14.74 -48.05
C THR A 340 -47.43 13.79 -49.20
N ALA A 341 -46.75 12.68 -48.93
CA ALA A 341 -46.51 11.63 -49.94
C ALA A 341 -47.82 11.06 -50.51
N ASP A 342 -48.84 10.80 -49.68
CA ASP A 342 -50.15 10.33 -50.14
C ASP A 342 -50.87 11.39 -51.00
N LYS A 343 -50.74 12.69 -50.68
CA LYS A 343 -51.27 13.78 -51.52
C LYS A 343 -50.57 13.85 -52.88
N GLU A 344 -49.24 13.80 -52.90
CA GLU A 344 -48.43 13.77 -54.14
C GLU A 344 -48.77 12.54 -54.99
N ILE A 345 -48.93 11.36 -54.37
CA ILE A 345 -49.35 10.12 -55.03
C ILE A 345 -50.77 10.25 -55.61
N GLU A 346 -51.71 10.87 -54.90
CA GLU A 346 -53.05 11.13 -55.41
C GLU A 346 -53.09 12.19 -56.54
N GLU A 347 -52.19 13.18 -56.53
CA GLU A 347 -52.05 14.13 -57.62
C GLU A 347 -51.41 13.49 -58.86
N ALA A 348 -50.36 12.68 -58.68
CA ALA A 348 -49.76 11.86 -59.74
C ALA A 348 -50.78 10.88 -60.34
N LYS A 349 -51.62 10.20 -59.53
CA LYS A 349 -52.72 9.35 -60.03
C LYS A 349 -53.72 10.15 -60.87
N LYS A 350 -54.10 11.36 -60.44
CA LYS A 350 -55.01 12.25 -61.21
C LYS A 350 -54.37 12.71 -62.51
N GLU A 351 -53.06 12.97 -62.53
CA GLU A 351 -52.31 13.34 -63.73
C GLU A 351 -52.16 12.18 -64.72
N ILE A 352 -51.77 10.99 -64.23
CA ILE A 352 -51.72 9.76 -65.03
C ILE A 352 -53.10 9.48 -65.64
N LYS A 353 -54.19 9.67 -64.88
CA LYS A 353 -55.55 9.51 -65.41
C LYS A 353 -55.90 10.57 -66.48
N ARG A 354 -55.51 11.83 -66.29
CA ARG A 354 -55.65 12.88 -67.33
C ARG A 354 -54.88 12.51 -68.61
N LYS A 355 -53.64 12.06 -68.48
CA LYS A 355 -52.80 11.65 -69.62
C LYS A 355 -53.29 10.37 -70.29
N HIS A 356 -53.87 9.42 -69.54
CA HIS A 356 -54.48 8.23 -70.12
C HIS A 356 -55.71 8.58 -70.97
N ASN A 357 -56.58 9.47 -70.49
CA ASN A 357 -57.70 9.98 -71.30
C ASN A 357 -57.21 10.72 -72.56
N GLU A 358 -56.20 11.59 -72.44
CA GLU A 358 -55.61 12.32 -73.57
C GLU A 358 -54.98 11.38 -74.60
N ILE A 359 -54.38 10.26 -74.17
CA ILE A 359 -53.89 9.19 -75.05
C ILE A 359 -55.07 8.48 -75.73
N GLN A 360 -56.15 8.16 -75.01
CA GLN A 360 -57.35 7.55 -75.60
C GLN A 360 -57.97 8.46 -76.68
N ASP A 361 -58.16 9.76 -76.38
CA ASP A 361 -58.66 10.74 -77.34
C ASP A 361 -57.77 10.78 -78.60
N LEU A 362 -56.45 10.75 -78.42
CA LEU A 362 -55.49 10.68 -79.54
C LEU A 362 -55.59 9.36 -80.32
N GLU A 363 -55.75 8.21 -79.67
CA GLU A 363 -55.97 6.92 -80.33
C GLU A 363 -57.28 6.90 -81.13
N GLU A 364 -58.34 7.53 -80.63
CA GLU A 364 -59.60 7.73 -81.35
C GLU A 364 -59.41 8.67 -82.57
N THR A 365 -58.61 9.74 -82.45
CA THR A 365 -58.28 10.55 -83.64
C THR A 365 -57.42 9.80 -84.66
N VAL A 366 -56.47 8.98 -84.22
CA VAL A 366 -55.57 8.20 -85.10
C VAL A 366 -56.31 7.08 -85.80
N THR A 367 -57.28 6.42 -85.14
CA THR A 367 -58.12 5.41 -85.79
C THR A 367 -59.07 6.03 -86.81
N ARG A 368 -59.64 7.21 -86.53
CA ARG A 368 -60.39 8.01 -87.51
C ARG A 368 -59.53 8.39 -88.72
N LEU A 369 -58.37 9.02 -88.51
CA LEU A 369 -57.46 9.42 -89.59
C LEU A 369 -56.98 8.23 -90.44
N LYS A 370 -56.78 7.05 -89.84
CA LYS A 370 -56.50 5.81 -90.58
C LYS A 370 -57.69 5.38 -91.46
N SER A 371 -58.93 5.52 -91.00
CA SER A 371 -60.12 5.19 -91.81
C SER A 371 -60.32 6.17 -92.97
N GLU A 372 -60.09 7.47 -92.74
CA GLU A 372 -60.12 8.51 -93.78
C GLU A 372 -59.02 8.29 -94.83
N LEU A 373 -57.80 7.94 -94.41
CA LEU A 373 -56.69 7.59 -95.31
C LEU A 373 -57.01 6.37 -96.18
N CYS A 374 -57.68 5.36 -95.63
CA CYS A 374 -58.13 4.17 -96.37
C CYS A 374 -59.25 4.49 -97.38
N LEU A 375 -60.16 5.42 -97.09
CA LEU A 375 -61.14 5.90 -98.05
C LEU A 375 -60.46 6.65 -99.20
N CYS A 376 -59.54 7.57 -98.87
CA CYS A 376 -58.80 8.34 -99.86
C CYS A 376 -57.90 7.45 -100.76
N HIS A 377 -57.36 6.33 -100.24
CA HIS A 377 -56.69 5.32 -101.06
C HIS A 377 -57.63 4.65 -102.07
N ARG A 378 -58.83 4.23 -101.65
CA ARG A 378 -59.83 3.60 -102.54
C ARG A 378 -60.31 4.56 -103.63
N GLU A 379 -60.47 5.84 -103.32
CA GLU A 379 -60.79 6.86 -104.34
C GLU A 379 -59.65 7.06 -105.34
N LYS A 380 -58.40 7.08 -104.87
CA LYS A 380 -57.21 7.13 -105.74
C LYS A 380 -57.11 5.90 -106.64
N GLU A 381 -57.40 4.71 -106.13
CA GLU A 381 -57.42 3.46 -106.90
C GLU A 381 -58.50 3.52 -108.01
N ARG A 382 -59.74 3.87 -107.67
CA ARG A 382 -60.83 4.07 -108.65
C ARG A 382 -60.46 5.10 -109.73
N LEU A 383 -59.88 6.24 -109.35
CA LEU A 383 -59.46 7.27 -110.31
C LEU A 383 -58.32 6.79 -111.21
N ALA A 384 -57.45 5.89 -110.74
CA ALA A 384 -56.42 5.27 -111.57
C ALA A 384 -57.01 4.29 -112.60
N GLU A 385 -58.03 3.51 -112.22
CA GLU A 385 -58.78 2.62 -113.12
C GLU A 385 -59.54 3.41 -114.20
N GLU A 386 -60.23 4.49 -113.81
CA GLU A 386 -60.91 5.39 -114.76
C GLU A 386 -59.92 6.01 -115.76
N LEU A 387 -58.76 6.47 -115.29
CA LEU A 387 -57.72 7.06 -116.14
C LEU A 387 -57.07 6.02 -117.07
N PHE A 388 -56.86 4.79 -116.57
CA PHE A 388 -56.38 3.66 -117.39
C PHE A 388 -57.35 3.37 -118.55
N GLY A 389 -58.66 3.29 -118.28
CA GLY A 389 -59.70 3.14 -119.30
C GLY A 389 -59.68 4.26 -120.34
N LYS A 390 -59.41 5.51 -119.94
CA LYS A 390 -59.26 6.63 -120.90
C LYS A 390 -57.99 6.58 -121.73
N THR A 391 -56.91 5.93 -121.27
CA THR A 391 -55.76 5.64 -122.14
C THR A 391 -56.05 4.58 -123.20
N ASP A 392 -56.83 3.55 -122.87
CA ASP A 392 -57.29 2.53 -123.84
C ASP A 392 -58.24 3.13 -124.88
N GLU A 393 -59.21 3.96 -124.47
CA GLU A 393 -60.06 4.71 -125.40
C GLU A 393 -59.23 5.56 -126.38
N LYS A 394 -58.18 6.24 -125.86
CA LYS A 394 -57.29 7.04 -126.70
C LYS A 394 -56.51 6.19 -127.70
N GLN A 395 -55.91 5.06 -127.30
CA GLN A 395 -55.17 4.21 -128.23
C GLN A 395 -56.04 3.70 -129.39
N ASN A 396 -57.31 3.36 -129.11
CA ASN A 396 -58.26 2.97 -130.15
C ASN A 396 -58.56 4.12 -131.15
N LEU A 397 -58.64 5.37 -130.68
CA LEU A 397 -58.79 6.54 -131.53
C LEU A 397 -57.53 6.85 -132.36
N ASP A 398 -56.34 6.71 -131.77
CA ASP A 398 -55.06 6.88 -132.47
C ASP A 398 -54.91 5.83 -133.61
N VAL A 399 -55.38 4.59 -133.41
CA VAL A 399 -55.43 3.56 -134.48
C VAL A 399 -56.40 3.94 -135.60
N LEU A 400 -57.59 4.45 -135.28
CA LEU A 400 -58.58 4.91 -136.27
C LEU A 400 -58.08 6.09 -137.11
N LEU A 401 -57.38 7.05 -136.51
CA LEU A 401 -56.76 8.18 -137.22
C LEU A 401 -55.71 7.72 -138.22
N ASN A 402 -54.84 6.78 -137.84
CA ASN A 402 -53.80 6.24 -138.74
C ASN A 402 -54.40 5.53 -139.97
N GLN A 403 -55.57 4.89 -139.85
CA GLN A 403 -56.26 4.27 -140.99
C GLN A 403 -56.81 5.31 -141.98
N LEU A 404 -57.37 6.41 -141.47
CA LEU A 404 -57.89 7.51 -142.29
C LEU A 404 -56.77 8.26 -143.03
N GLU A 405 -55.61 8.45 -142.40
CA GLU A 405 -54.44 9.11 -143.01
C GLU A 405 -53.89 8.31 -144.22
N GLN A 406 -53.89 6.98 -144.15
CA GLN A 406 -53.44 6.11 -145.24
C GLN A 406 -54.39 6.12 -146.45
N GLU A 407 -55.72 6.11 -146.24
CA GLU A 407 -56.69 6.22 -147.34
C GLU A 407 -56.61 7.60 -148.01
N LYS A 408 -56.40 8.67 -147.23
CA LYS A 408 -56.16 10.03 -147.73
C LYS A 408 -54.93 10.12 -148.65
N GLN A 409 -53.81 9.47 -148.30
CA GLN A 409 -52.63 9.43 -149.16
C GLN A 409 -52.89 8.69 -150.50
N ARG A 410 -53.52 7.50 -150.45
CA ARG A 410 -53.90 6.73 -151.66
C ARG A 410 -54.80 7.51 -152.64
N LEU A 411 -55.66 8.37 -152.11
CA LEU A 411 -56.55 9.21 -152.92
C LEU A 411 -55.79 10.37 -153.57
N ALA A 412 -54.80 10.97 -152.89
CA ALA A 412 -53.98 12.05 -153.44
C ALA A 412 -53.13 11.57 -154.65
N GLU A 413 -52.43 10.44 -154.52
CA GLU A 413 -51.61 9.85 -155.60
C GLU A 413 -52.42 9.57 -156.87
N LYS A 414 -53.70 9.21 -156.73
CA LYS A 414 -54.62 8.99 -157.87
C LYS A 414 -55.01 10.27 -158.61
N VAL A 415 -55.04 11.42 -157.95
CA VAL A 415 -55.40 12.70 -158.59
C VAL A 415 -54.23 13.22 -159.41
N GLU A 416 -53.02 13.24 -158.84
CA GLU A 416 -51.82 13.78 -159.49
C GLU A 416 -51.51 13.09 -160.83
N ASN A 417 -51.63 11.75 -160.87
CA ASN A 417 -51.45 10.97 -162.09
C ASN A 417 -52.42 11.34 -163.24
N LEU A 418 -53.63 11.82 -162.92
CA LEU A 418 -54.62 12.24 -163.94
C LEU A 418 -54.37 13.65 -164.48
N GLU A 419 -53.71 14.53 -163.71
CA GLU A 419 -53.36 15.88 -164.16
C GLU A 419 -52.15 15.92 -165.10
N ILE A 420 -51.36 14.84 -165.18
CA ILE A 420 -50.23 14.72 -166.11
C ILE A 420 -50.75 14.48 -167.54
N SER A 421 -51.52 13.42 -167.77
CA SER A 421 -52.09 13.09 -169.09
C SER A 421 -52.95 14.20 -169.71
N LYS A 422 -53.55 15.05 -168.87
CA LYS A 422 -54.36 16.20 -169.31
C LYS A 422 -53.52 17.31 -169.97
N ARG A 423 -52.23 17.45 -169.61
CA ARG A 423 -51.35 18.51 -170.15
C ARG A 423 -50.79 18.17 -171.53
N GLU A 424 -50.51 16.89 -171.79
CA GLU A 424 -49.93 16.44 -173.06
C GLU A 424 -50.89 16.62 -174.25
N LEU A 425 -52.19 16.35 -174.05
CA LEU A 425 -53.22 16.46 -175.08
C LEU A 425 -53.53 17.89 -175.54
N VAL A 426 -53.21 18.91 -174.73
CA VAL A 426 -53.51 20.32 -175.07
C VAL A 426 -52.47 20.87 -176.06
N LEU A 427 -51.19 20.50 -175.89
CA LEU A 427 -50.06 21.02 -176.67
C LEU A 427 -50.14 20.68 -178.16
N GLU A 428 -50.74 19.55 -178.53
CA GLU A 428 -50.85 19.15 -179.95
C GLU A 428 -52.01 19.87 -180.67
N MET A 429 -53.00 20.42 -179.95
CA MET A 429 -54.15 21.12 -180.55
C MET A 429 -53.86 22.54 -181.03
N GLU A 430 -52.96 23.28 -180.37
CA GLU A 430 -52.66 24.67 -180.76
C GLU A 430 -51.82 24.75 -182.06
N LYS A 431 -51.06 23.68 -182.34
CA LYS A 431 -50.10 23.55 -183.44
C LYS A 431 -50.74 23.59 -184.84
N MET A 432 -51.98 23.08 -184.98
CA MET A 432 -52.68 22.99 -186.28
C MET A 432 -53.53 24.23 -186.62
N ARG A 433 -53.54 25.27 -185.78
CA ARG A 433 -54.47 26.40 -185.92
C ARG A 433 -53.88 27.65 -186.59
N LEU A 434 -52.62 27.59 -187.03
CA LEU A 434 -51.78 28.76 -187.32
C LEU A 434 -51.48 28.99 -188.82
N GLU A 435 -51.80 28.03 -189.70
CA GLU A 435 -51.23 28.02 -191.07
C GLU A 435 -52.17 28.52 -192.18
N TYR A 436 -53.49 28.31 -192.09
CA TYR A 436 -54.46 28.79 -193.10
C TYR A 436 -55.79 29.26 -192.50
N GLY A 437 -56.25 30.42 -192.96
CA GLY A 437 -57.62 30.89 -192.78
C GLY A 437 -58.11 31.63 -194.03
N ILE A 438 -59.42 31.74 -194.20
CA ILE A 438 -60.09 32.72 -195.07
C ILE A 438 -61.56 32.87 -194.64
N ALA A 439 -62.14 34.02 -194.94
CA ALA A 439 -63.39 34.53 -194.35
C ALA A 439 -64.64 34.28 -195.21
N LEU A 440 -65.77 34.80 -194.71
CA LEU A 440 -67.00 35.19 -195.43
C LEU A 440 -67.88 34.08 -196.04
N GLY A 441 -69.20 34.22 -195.89
CA GLY A 441 -70.20 33.41 -196.60
C GLY A 441 -71.55 33.39 -195.89
N ASP A 442 -72.47 34.26 -196.33
CA ASP A 442 -73.82 34.38 -195.79
C ASP A 442 -74.77 33.39 -196.49
N LYS A 443 -75.76 32.86 -195.75
CA LYS A 443 -77.01 32.18 -196.22
C LYS A 443 -76.95 30.81 -196.95
N SER A 444 -77.28 29.78 -196.16
CA SER A 444 -78.36 28.82 -196.46
C SER A 444 -78.13 27.76 -197.57
N PRO A 445 -79.09 26.86 -197.84
CA PRO A 445 -79.50 25.82 -196.90
C PRO A 445 -79.42 24.43 -197.56
N SER A 446 -78.61 23.50 -197.03
CA SER A 446 -78.48 22.17 -197.67
C SER A 446 -78.17 21.02 -196.72
N ARG A 447 -79.18 20.13 -196.57
CA ARG A 447 -79.15 18.67 -196.33
C ARG A 447 -78.34 18.11 -195.16
N LEU A 448 -77.10 18.54 -194.97
CA LEU A 448 -76.57 18.69 -193.62
C LEU A 448 -77.56 19.58 -192.85
N ASP A 449 -78.04 20.67 -193.44
CA ASP A 449 -79.17 21.52 -192.99
C ASP A 449 -80.57 20.85 -193.02
N ALA A 450 -80.61 19.51 -193.03
CA ALA A 450 -81.79 18.69 -192.80
C ALA A 450 -81.52 17.62 -191.73
N PHE A 451 -80.30 17.10 -191.65
CA PHE A 451 -79.84 16.20 -190.58
C PHE A 451 -79.43 16.96 -189.31
N ILE A 452 -78.67 18.06 -189.46
CA ILE A 452 -78.54 19.14 -188.49
C ILE A 452 -79.93 19.67 -188.18
N LYS A 453 -80.83 19.89 -189.16
CA LYS A 453 -82.18 20.31 -188.78
C LYS A 453 -82.93 19.28 -187.93
N THR A 454 -82.83 17.97 -188.17
CA THR A 454 -83.38 16.99 -187.21
C THR A 454 -82.64 16.99 -185.87
N LEU A 455 -81.31 17.21 -185.84
CA LEU A 455 -80.52 17.30 -184.61
C LEU A 455 -80.67 18.64 -183.87
N GLU A 456 -81.14 19.69 -184.53
CA GLU A 456 -81.45 21.02 -184.01
C GLU A 456 -82.93 21.12 -183.65
N ASP A 457 -83.82 20.49 -184.40
CA ASP A 457 -85.19 20.20 -183.97
C ASP A 457 -85.13 19.28 -182.74
N ASP A 458 -84.24 18.27 -182.66
CA ASP A 458 -84.00 17.47 -181.43
C ASP A 458 -83.34 18.31 -180.32
N ARG A 459 -82.28 19.07 -180.61
CA ARG A 459 -81.60 19.94 -179.62
C ARG A 459 -82.57 20.95 -179.05
N ASP A 460 -83.33 21.63 -179.90
CA ASP A 460 -84.22 22.71 -179.52
C ASP A 460 -85.59 22.19 -179.07
N TYR A 461 -86.00 20.97 -179.45
CA TYR A 461 -87.02 20.20 -178.73
C TYR A 461 -86.54 19.93 -177.31
N TYR A 462 -85.32 19.44 -177.08
CA TYR A 462 -84.81 19.26 -175.72
C TYR A 462 -84.49 20.57 -175.00
N LYS A 463 -84.17 21.66 -175.70
CA LYS A 463 -83.88 22.98 -175.10
C LYS A 463 -85.17 23.73 -174.76
N GLN A 464 -86.17 23.69 -175.63
CA GLN A 464 -87.53 24.14 -175.31
C GLN A 464 -88.15 23.24 -174.26
N GLU A 465 -88.04 21.91 -174.37
CA GLU A 465 -88.52 21.01 -173.32
C GLU A 465 -87.74 21.25 -172.03
N LEU A 466 -86.52 21.80 -172.00
CA LEU A 466 -85.77 22.15 -170.77
C LEU A 466 -86.09 23.57 -170.22
N GLU A 467 -86.43 24.55 -171.06
CA GLU A 467 -86.96 25.84 -170.61
C GLU A 467 -88.43 25.74 -170.18
N TYR A 468 -89.24 24.98 -170.93
CA TYR A 468 -90.56 24.50 -170.55
C TYR A 468 -90.46 23.62 -169.30
N LEU A 469 -89.52 22.66 -169.24
CA LEU A 469 -89.13 21.92 -168.03
C LEU A 469 -88.39 22.77 -166.97
N GLN A 470 -88.43 24.11 -167.06
CA GLN A 470 -88.34 24.94 -165.85
C GLN A 470 -89.52 25.93 -165.66
N LYS A 471 -90.62 25.80 -166.44
CA LYS A 471 -91.75 26.76 -166.51
C LYS A 471 -93.23 26.27 -166.66
N MET A 472 -93.62 24.97 -166.77
CA MET A 472 -95.07 24.59 -166.63
C MET A 472 -95.57 23.37 -165.77
N VAL A 473 -94.79 22.33 -165.46
CA VAL A 473 -95.15 21.14 -164.60
C VAL A 473 -94.00 20.68 -163.65
N GLN A 474 -93.30 21.49 -162.86
CA GLN A 474 -93.29 22.93 -162.63
C GLN A 474 -92.91 23.83 -163.82
N ARG A 475 -92.16 23.45 -164.88
CA ARG A 475 -91.41 22.24 -165.35
C ARG A 475 -90.51 21.56 -164.31
N ARG A 476 -89.72 20.60 -164.77
CA ARG A 476 -88.84 19.74 -164.00
C ARG A 476 -87.60 19.34 -164.84
N SER A 477 -86.47 19.99 -164.57
CA SER A 477 -85.14 19.88 -165.22
C SER A 477 -84.90 20.97 -166.31
N SER A 478 -83.79 21.72 -166.35
CA SER A 478 -82.39 21.34 -166.07
C SER A 478 -81.93 20.13 -166.92
N PRO A 479 -80.65 19.72 -167.01
CA PRO A 479 -79.41 20.19 -166.38
C PRO A 479 -78.54 20.92 -167.44
N GLY A 480 -77.19 20.94 -167.45
CA GLY A 480 -76.18 20.29 -166.61
C GLY A 480 -74.80 20.95 -166.76
N ARG A 481 -73.89 20.84 -165.77
CA ARG A 481 -73.13 19.62 -165.35
C ARG A 481 -72.16 19.18 -166.46
N ARG A 482 -70.88 18.88 -166.20
CA ARG A 482 -70.06 18.71 -164.96
C ARG A 482 -68.57 18.81 -165.40
N SER A 483 -67.49 18.81 -164.61
CA SER A 483 -67.15 18.56 -163.18
C SER A 483 -65.69 19.08 -162.97
N SER A 484 -65.09 19.20 -161.77
CA SER A 484 -65.53 18.84 -160.41
C SER A 484 -64.94 19.77 -159.32
N GLU A 485 -65.50 19.66 -158.12
CA GLU A 485 -64.84 19.37 -156.81
C GLU A 485 -63.29 19.36 -156.75
N LYS A 486 -62.63 19.67 -155.62
CA LYS A 486 -63.06 20.15 -154.28
C LYS A 486 -61.84 20.68 -153.51
N SER A 487 -61.94 21.88 -152.94
CA SER A 487 -61.26 22.33 -151.71
C SER A 487 -61.82 23.72 -151.38
N GLU A 488 -62.30 23.95 -150.15
CA GLU A 488 -63.33 24.98 -149.93
C GLU A 488 -62.80 26.33 -149.43
N ASP A 489 -61.63 26.37 -148.80
CA ASP A 489 -61.08 27.58 -148.16
C ASP A 489 -60.68 28.69 -149.15
N LEU A 490 -60.27 28.33 -150.38
CA LEU A 490 -59.90 29.32 -151.41
C LEU A 490 -61.10 30.11 -151.96
N ARG A 491 -62.34 29.71 -151.64
CA ARG A 491 -63.58 30.25 -152.23
C ARG A 491 -64.26 31.36 -151.41
N LEU A 492 -63.87 31.57 -150.16
CA LEU A 492 -64.37 32.70 -149.36
C LEU A 492 -63.58 33.97 -149.71
N ILE A 493 -62.26 33.92 -149.53
CA ILE A 493 -61.32 35.02 -149.83
C ILE A 493 -61.46 35.54 -151.27
N THR A 494 -61.74 34.65 -152.24
CA THR A 494 -61.94 35.04 -153.64
C THR A 494 -63.26 35.79 -153.87
N ARG A 495 -64.35 35.40 -153.20
CA ARG A 495 -65.66 36.08 -153.35
C ARG A 495 -65.65 37.47 -152.75
N GLU A 496 -65.13 37.63 -151.54
CA GLU A 496 -65.07 38.93 -150.87
C GLU A 496 -64.25 39.93 -151.69
N ARG A 497 -63.14 39.49 -152.29
CA ARG A 497 -62.33 40.29 -153.21
C ARG A 497 -63.07 40.63 -154.52
N ASP A 498 -63.71 39.65 -155.17
CA ASP A 498 -64.37 39.87 -156.46
C ASP A 498 -65.70 40.65 -156.35
N GLU A 499 -66.41 40.56 -155.22
CA GLU A 499 -67.63 41.36 -154.96
C GLU A 499 -67.28 42.83 -154.62
N LEU A 500 -66.18 43.07 -153.90
CA LEU A 500 -65.65 44.43 -153.70
C LEU A 500 -65.13 45.05 -155.00
N GLN A 501 -64.39 44.29 -155.81
CA GLN A 501 -63.93 44.73 -157.14
C GLN A 501 -65.13 45.03 -158.06
N ALA A 502 -66.10 44.11 -158.15
CA ALA A 502 -67.24 44.26 -159.04
C ALA A 502 -68.25 45.35 -158.63
N MET A 503 -68.17 45.92 -157.43
CA MET A 503 -68.86 47.17 -157.08
C MET A 503 -68.03 48.41 -157.43
N LEU A 504 -66.73 48.42 -157.16
CA LEU A 504 -65.83 49.52 -157.55
C LEU A 504 -65.85 49.75 -159.06
N ASP A 505 -65.67 48.69 -159.86
CA ASP A 505 -65.70 48.76 -161.33
C ASP A 505 -67.03 49.32 -161.86
N ARG A 506 -68.16 49.06 -161.18
CA ARG A 506 -69.47 49.61 -161.56
C ARG A 506 -69.57 51.09 -161.24
N PHE A 507 -69.13 51.52 -160.05
CA PHE A 507 -69.13 52.94 -159.69
C PHE A 507 -68.17 53.75 -160.57
N GLU A 508 -66.99 53.23 -160.88
CA GLU A 508 -66.02 53.89 -161.77
C GLU A 508 -66.57 54.03 -163.20
N LYS A 509 -67.18 52.98 -163.75
CA LYS A 509 -67.79 53.03 -165.09
C LYS A 509 -68.98 53.99 -165.16
N HIS A 510 -69.85 53.97 -164.16
CA HIS A 510 -70.99 54.88 -164.06
C HIS A 510 -70.56 56.34 -163.84
N MET A 511 -69.42 56.56 -163.17
CA MET A 511 -68.79 57.88 -162.99
C MET A 511 -68.17 58.39 -164.30
N ILE A 512 -67.50 57.54 -165.08
CA ILE A 512 -66.96 57.88 -166.41
C ILE A 512 -68.10 58.26 -167.37
N ASP A 513 -69.18 57.48 -167.42
CA ASP A 513 -70.33 57.76 -168.30
C ASP A 513 -71.04 59.07 -167.89
N ILE A 514 -71.21 59.35 -166.60
CA ILE A 514 -71.76 60.64 -166.13
C ILE A 514 -70.84 61.82 -166.50
N GLN A 515 -69.52 61.70 -166.31
CA GLN A 515 -68.57 62.74 -166.70
C GLN A 515 -68.50 62.97 -168.22
N SER A 516 -68.66 61.91 -169.02
CA SER A 516 -68.74 61.96 -170.48
C SER A 516 -69.99 62.73 -170.92
N ASN A 517 -71.16 62.33 -170.42
CA ASN A 517 -72.44 62.94 -170.76
C ASN A 517 -72.50 64.43 -170.37
N VAL A 518 -71.97 64.80 -169.19
CA VAL A 518 -71.90 66.22 -168.78
C VAL A 518 -70.98 67.03 -169.70
N LYS A 519 -69.84 66.48 -170.15
CA LYS A 519 -68.94 67.18 -171.10
C LYS A 519 -69.59 67.38 -172.47
N LEU A 520 -70.29 66.36 -172.99
CA LEU A 520 -71.03 66.47 -174.25
C LEU A 520 -72.16 67.51 -174.15
N LEU A 521 -73.02 67.41 -173.14
CA LEU A 521 -74.13 68.36 -172.94
C LEU A 521 -73.65 69.81 -172.70
N THR A 522 -72.48 69.99 -172.07
CA THR A 522 -71.82 71.31 -171.94
C THR A 522 -71.41 71.86 -173.31
N ALA A 523 -70.73 71.05 -174.13
CA ALA A 523 -70.28 71.47 -175.45
C ALA A 523 -71.43 71.69 -176.46
N GLU A 524 -72.49 70.89 -176.38
CA GLU A 524 -73.70 71.05 -177.21
C GLU A 524 -74.46 72.32 -176.83
N ARG A 525 -74.66 72.59 -175.53
CA ARG A 525 -75.25 73.85 -175.03
C ARG A 525 -74.51 75.07 -175.55
N ASP A 526 -73.19 75.10 -175.39
CA ASP A 526 -72.38 76.28 -175.73
C ASP A 526 -72.32 76.50 -177.25
N LYS A 527 -72.32 75.42 -178.04
CA LYS A 527 -72.40 75.50 -179.50
C LYS A 527 -73.80 75.91 -180.00
N LEU A 528 -74.87 75.51 -179.32
CA LEU A 528 -76.23 75.98 -179.63
C LEU A 528 -76.41 77.46 -179.33
N ASN A 529 -75.93 77.95 -178.17
CA ASN A 529 -76.06 79.36 -177.82
C ASN A 529 -75.39 80.28 -178.85
N VAL A 530 -74.15 79.97 -179.26
CA VAL A 530 -73.42 80.77 -180.26
C VAL A 530 -74.15 80.82 -181.61
N LEU A 531 -74.78 79.71 -182.03
CA LEU A 531 -75.60 79.67 -183.25
C LEU A 531 -76.95 80.40 -183.09
N TYR A 532 -77.52 80.41 -181.89
CA TYR A 532 -78.80 81.08 -181.61
C TYR A 532 -78.63 82.60 -181.50
N GLU A 533 -77.58 83.09 -180.85
CA GLU A 533 -77.23 84.52 -180.84
C GLU A 533 -77.02 85.05 -182.26
N GLN A 534 -76.30 84.29 -183.10
CA GLN A 534 -76.13 84.60 -184.53
C GLN A 534 -77.46 84.64 -185.29
N SER A 535 -78.37 83.69 -185.03
CA SER A 535 -79.71 83.66 -185.65
C SER A 535 -80.63 84.81 -185.21
N GLN A 536 -80.44 85.36 -184.01
CA GLN A 536 -81.33 86.37 -183.43
C GLN A 536 -80.97 87.80 -183.89
N ASP A 537 -79.69 88.06 -184.16
CA ASP A 537 -79.20 89.35 -184.66
C ASP A 537 -79.49 89.57 -186.16
N GLU A 538 -79.48 88.51 -186.98
CA GLU A 538 -79.85 88.64 -188.40
C GLU A 538 -81.33 88.98 -188.58
N LEU A 539 -82.23 88.33 -187.82
CA LEU A 539 -83.68 88.53 -187.99
C LEU A 539 -84.12 89.96 -187.67
N ASN A 540 -83.48 90.63 -186.70
CA ASN A 540 -83.77 92.01 -186.36
C ASN A 540 -83.18 93.05 -187.35
N ARG A 541 -82.20 92.67 -188.17
CA ARG A 541 -81.69 93.55 -189.25
C ARG A 541 -82.68 93.68 -190.42
N LEU A 542 -83.44 92.64 -190.73
CA LEU A 542 -84.49 92.64 -191.79
C LEU A 542 -85.84 93.21 -191.34
N ARG A 543 -85.81 94.26 -190.51
CA ARG A 543 -87.01 95.07 -190.16
C ARG A 543 -87.46 96.01 -191.29
N ARG A 544 -87.14 95.69 -192.56
CA ARG A 544 -87.31 96.55 -193.76
C ARG A 544 -87.55 95.72 -195.06
N GLU A 545 -88.50 96.17 -195.88
CA GLU A 545 -88.63 95.95 -197.36
C GLU A 545 -89.40 94.73 -197.97
N THR A 546 -90.74 94.75 -197.88
CA THR A 546 -91.72 94.99 -198.99
C THR A 546 -91.89 94.06 -200.24
N LYS A 547 -93.18 93.62 -200.50
CA LYS A 547 -93.96 93.39 -201.79
C LYS A 547 -94.25 91.98 -202.43
N HIS A 548 -95.53 91.78 -202.85
CA HIS A 548 -96.11 90.93 -203.96
C HIS A 548 -96.23 89.36 -203.80
N THR A 549 -97.11 88.56 -204.47
CA THR A 549 -98.43 88.73 -205.18
C THR A 549 -99.14 87.37 -205.59
N LEU A 550 -100.49 87.26 -205.40
CA LEU A 550 -101.62 86.53 -206.10
C LEU A 550 -101.48 85.19 -206.91
N VAL A 551 -102.51 84.29 -206.85
CA VAL A 551 -103.33 83.71 -207.98
C VAL A 551 -104.51 82.79 -207.50
N SER A 552 -105.55 82.56 -208.34
CA SER A 552 -106.88 81.91 -208.05
C SER A 552 -107.09 80.54 -208.79
N GLN A 553 -108.21 79.78 -208.81
CA GLN A 553 -109.67 79.97 -208.53
C GLN A 553 -110.30 78.70 -207.84
N SER A 554 -111.50 78.09 -208.05
CA SER A 554 -112.65 78.12 -209.02
C SER A 554 -114.03 77.81 -208.33
N HIS A 555 -115.13 77.48 -209.05
CA HIS A 555 -116.53 77.56 -208.52
C HIS A 555 -117.66 76.66 -209.11
N VAL A 556 -118.61 76.30 -208.22
CA VAL A 556 -120.10 76.29 -208.29
C VAL A 556 -120.86 75.78 -209.54
N LYS A 557 -121.75 74.77 -209.36
CA LYS A 557 -123.19 74.88 -209.70
C LYS A 557 -124.12 73.75 -209.22
N GLU A 558 -125.28 74.16 -208.73
CA GLU A 558 -126.52 73.41 -208.52
C GLU A 558 -127.04 72.58 -209.72
N GLU A 559 -127.46 71.34 -209.40
CA GLU A 559 -128.84 70.78 -209.52
C GLU A 559 -129.60 70.74 -210.87
N ARG A 560 -130.87 70.31 -210.76
CA ARG A 560 -132.06 70.50 -211.61
C ARG A 560 -132.59 69.29 -212.36
N ASP A 561 -131.74 68.41 -212.86
CA ASP A 561 -132.13 67.29 -213.74
C ASP A 561 -131.49 65.95 -213.31
N ILE A 562 -131.99 65.15 -212.36
CA ILE A 562 -133.32 65.02 -211.71
C ILE A 562 -134.44 64.53 -212.66
N ALA A 563 -135.44 65.36 -212.98
CA ALA A 563 -136.83 64.89 -212.94
C ALA A 563 -137.34 63.91 -214.03
N LEU A 564 -136.60 63.65 -215.12
CA LEU A 564 -137.17 63.00 -216.33
C LEU A 564 -136.62 61.61 -216.67
N ALA A 565 -135.65 61.08 -215.91
CA ALA A 565 -135.15 59.71 -216.12
C ALA A 565 -135.91 58.64 -215.30
N ASP A 566 -136.57 59.02 -214.21
CA ASP A 566 -137.18 58.09 -213.25
C ASP A 566 -138.32 57.24 -213.83
N PHE A 567 -138.99 57.72 -214.89
CA PHE A 567 -140.11 57.01 -215.50
C PHE A 567 -139.75 55.66 -216.16
N ARG A 568 -138.45 55.36 -216.33
CA ARG A 568 -137.97 54.00 -216.71
C ARG A 568 -137.60 53.11 -215.52
N ARG A 569 -137.39 53.68 -214.32
CA ARG A 569 -137.04 52.95 -213.09
C ARG A 569 -138.27 52.37 -212.40
N ILE A 570 -139.34 53.17 -212.34
CA ILE A 570 -140.61 52.87 -211.65
C ILE A 570 -141.26 51.55 -212.12
N MET A 571 -141.07 51.17 -213.40
CA MET A 571 -141.57 49.89 -213.93
C MET A 571 -140.93 48.66 -213.28
N ALA A 572 -139.66 48.73 -212.85
CA ALA A 572 -138.96 47.62 -212.19
C ALA A 572 -139.31 47.50 -210.69
N GLU A 573 -139.60 48.62 -210.04
CA GLU A 573 -139.94 48.66 -208.61
C GLU A 573 -141.30 48.00 -208.31
N LYS A 574 -142.27 48.12 -209.24
CA LYS A 574 -143.61 47.53 -209.09
C LYS A 574 -143.60 46.00 -209.00
N ASP A 575 -142.72 45.33 -209.75
CA ASP A 575 -142.64 43.86 -209.74
C ASP A 575 -141.75 43.37 -208.56
N SER A 576 -140.70 44.12 -208.20
CA SER A 576 -139.87 43.86 -207.00
C SER A 576 -140.68 43.79 -205.69
N LEU A 577 -141.73 44.59 -205.56
CA LEU A 577 -142.57 44.63 -204.37
C LEU A 577 -143.43 43.36 -204.18
N ARG A 578 -143.72 42.61 -205.24
CA ARG A 578 -144.50 41.35 -205.14
C ARG A 578 -143.65 40.19 -204.62
N GLU A 579 -142.37 40.17 -204.99
CA GLU A 579 -141.39 39.18 -204.53
C GLU A 579 -141.13 39.31 -203.01
N LYS A 580 -140.94 40.54 -202.52
CA LYS A 580 -140.66 40.85 -201.11
C LYS A 580 -141.70 40.29 -200.13
N LEU A 581 -142.98 40.31 -200.52
CA LEU A 581 -144.07 39.85 -199.65
C LEU A 581 -144.08 38.32 -199.47
N LYS A 582 -143.67 37.55 -200.49
CA LYS A 582 -143.55 36.09 -200.38
C LYS A 582 -142.42 35.69 -199.44
N ILE A 583 -141.27 36.34 -199.57
CA ILE A 583 -140.08 36.08 -198.74
C ILE A 583 -140.40 36.25 -197.24
N GLN A 584 -141.17 37.29 -196.87
CA GLN A 584 -141.54 37.54 -195.47
C GLN A 584 -142.41 36.44 -194.81
N GLN A 585 -143.14 35.63 -195.57
CA GLN A 585 -143.90 34.51 -195.00
C GLN A 585 -143.03 33.24 -194.83
N GLU A 586 -142.02 33.06 -195.67
CA GLU A 586 -141.10 31.91 -195.58
C GLU A 586 -140.10 32.08 -194.42
N THR A 587 -139.61 33.31 -194.15
CA THR A 587 -138.69 33.57 -193.02
C THR A 587 -139.32 33.30 -191.66
N ALA A 588 -140.58 33.71 -191.43
CA ALA A 588 -141.22 33.65 -190.12
C ALA A 588 -141.44 32.20 -189.59
N VAL A 589 -141.51 31.21 -190.47
CA VAL A 589 -141.57 29.79 -190.08
C VAL A 589 -140.19 29.29 -189.66
N LEU A 590 -139.14 29.77 -190.33
CA LEU A 590 -137.75 29.44 -190.06
C LEU A 590 -137.32 30.02 -188.70
N ASP A 591 -137.68 31.27 -188.42
CA ASP A 591 -137.46 31.96 -187.13
C ASP A 591 -138.02 31.16 -185.92
N LYS A 592 -139.17 30.48 -186.07
CA LYS A 592 -139.72 29.62 -185.02
C LYS A 592 -138.84 28.40 -184.75
N SER A 593 -138.33 27.75 -185.80
CA SER A 593 -137.50 26.55 -185.66
C SER A 593 -136.16 26.84 -184.95
N THR A 594 -135.58 28.03 -185.18
CA THR A 594 -134.39 28.47 -184.45
C THR A 594 -134.65 28.72 -182.96
N LEU A 595 -135.84 29.18 -182.57
CA LEU A 595 -136.16 29.39 -181.15
C LEU A 595 -136.26 28.09 -180.36
N GLU A 596 -136.76 27.01 -180.96
CA GLU A 596 -136.79 25.68 -180.30
C GLU A 596 -135.38 25.08 -180.17
N HIS A 597 -134.48 25.34 -181.11
CA HIS A 597 -133.06 24.95 -181.02
C HIS A 597 -132.33 25.70 -179.88
N ASN A 598 -132.51 27.02 -179.81
CA ASN A 598 -131.87 27.88 -178.79
C ASN A 598 -132.22 27.47 -177.35
N ILE A 599 -133.43 26.91 -177.11
CA ILE A 599 -133.83 26.45 -175.77
C ILE A 599 -133.00 25.24 -175.33
N ALA A 600 -132.74 24.29 -176.23
CA ALA A 600 -131.90 23.13 -175.93
C ALA A 600 -130.42 23.49 -175.74
N GLU A 601 -129.94 24.56 -176.40
CA GLU A 601 -128.62 25.14 -176.09
C GLU A 601 -128.61 25.77 -174.69
N LEU A 602 -129.63 26.55 -174.34
CA LEU A 602 -129.74 27.20 -173.02
C LEU A 602 -129.75 26.18 -171.87
N GLU A 603 -130.47 25.06 -171.99
CA GLU A 603 -130.45 23.99 -170.97
C GLU A 603 -129.04 23.40 -170.76
N ASN A 604 -128.27 23.22 -171.84
CA ASN A 604 -126.86 22.81 -171.74
C ASN A 604 -125.99 23.89 -171.07
N THR A 605 -126.20 25.18 -171.37
CA THR A 605 -125.46 26.26 -170.69
C THR A 605 -125.75 26.32 -169.19
N ILE A 606 -126.99 26.01 -168.76
CA ILE A 606 -127.36 25.98 -167.34
C ILE A 606 -126.60 24.87 -166.60
N HIS A 607 -126.46 23.68 -167.20
CA HIS A 607 -125.64 22.61 -166.61
C HIS A 607 -124.15 22.98 -166.56
N GLY A 608 -123.65 23.75 -167.56
CA GLY A 608 -122.33 24.37 -167.52
C GLY A 608 -122.16 25.33 -166.33
N PHE A 609 -123.08 26.28 -166.16
CA PHE A 609 -123.07 27.24 -165.05
C PHE A 609 -123.18 26.56 -163.67
N GLU A 610 -123.85 25.41 -163.56
CA GLU A 610 -123.86 24.64 -162.31
C GLU A 610 -122.51 24.00 -161.99
N ALA A 611 -121.77 23.53 -162.99
CA ALA A 611 -120.39 23.04 -162.82
C ALA A 611 -119.43 24.19 -162.47
N GLU A 612 -119.48 25.31 -163.19
CA GLU A 612 -118.72 26.53 -162.87
C GLU A 612 -118.98 27.01 -161.44
N ARG A 613 -120.23 26.92 -160.95
CA ARG A 613 -120.57 27.28 -159.56
C ARG A 613 -119.90 26.38 -158.51
N PHE A 614 -119.58 25.13 -158.83
CA PHE A 614 -118.78 24.26 -157.95
C PHE A 614 -117.29 24.63 -157.97
N GLU A 615 -116.71 24.93 -159.15
CA GLU A 615 -115.33 25.41 -159.25
C GLU A 615 -115.14 26.79 -158.59
N LEU A 616 -116.11 27.69 -158.73
CA LEU A 616 -116.15 28.98 -158.03
C LEU A 616 -116.22 28.80 -156.51
N LYS A 617 -116.92 27.78 -156.00
CA LYS A 617 -116.88 27.45 -154.56
C LYS A 617 -115.51 26.93 -154.12
N ALA A 618 -114.84 26.11 -154.93
CA ALA A 618 -113.50 25.61 -154.61
C ALA A 618 -112.46 26.74 -154.60
N THR A 619 -112.48 27.62 -155.61
CA THR A 619 -111.58 28.78 -155.68
C THR A 619 -111.84 29.80 -154.58
N ILE A 620 -113.08 30.02 -154.15
CA ILE A 620 -113.40 30.87 -152.98
C ILE A 620 -112.77 30.32 -151.69
N SER A 621 -112.68 28.99 -151.50
CA SER A 621 -111.98 28.42 -150.34
C SER A 621 -110.47 28.69 -150.40
N VAL A 622 -109.83 28.46 -151.55
CA VAL A 622 -108.40 28.76 -151.76
C VAL A 622 -108.10 30.25 -151.57
N LEU A 623 -109.02 31.12 -152.00
CA LEU A 623 -108.89 32.57 -151.79
C LEU A 623 -109.01 32.99 -150.32
N LYS A 624 -109.72 32.24 -149.47
CA LYS A 624 -109.74 32.50 -148.01
C LYS A 624 -108.40 32.15 -147.37
N GLU A 625 -107.88 30.95 -147.61
CA GLU A 625 -106.53 30.55 -147.15
C GLU A 625 -105.47 31.54 -147.65
N ARG A 626 -105.65 32.08 -148.85
CA ARG A 626 -104.78 33.14 -149.40
C ARG A 626 -104.92 34.48 -148.66
N ILE A 627 -106.14 34.90 -148.30
CA ILE A 627 -106.37 36.11 -147.50
C ILE A 627 -105.75 35.96 -146.11
N ASP A 628 -105.99 34.85 -145.42
CA ASP A 628 -105.43 34.57 -144.10
C ASP A 628 -103.88 34.66 -144.13
N SER A 629 -103.25 34.08 -145.17
CA SER A 629 -101.79 34.17 -145.36
C SER A 629 -101.28 35.60 -145.61
N LEU A 630 -102.09 36.47 -146.23
CA LEU A 630 -101.73 37.86 -146.52
C LEU A 630 -101.96 38.78 -145.32
N GLU A 631 -102.91 38.46 -144.43
CA GLU A 631 -103.09 39.20 -143.17
C GLU A 631 -101.89 38.98 -142.22
N ASP A 632 -101.34 37.77 -142.12
CA ASP A 632 -100.12 37.52 -141.35
C ASP A 632 -98.86 38.12 -142.01
N GLU A 633 -98.76 38.15 -143.35
CA GLU A 633 -97.71 38.93 -144.04
C GLU A 633 -97.84 40.44 -143.73
N LEU A 634 -99.04 41.01 -143.76
CA LEU A 634 -99.27 42.43 -143.44
C LEU A 634 -98.86 42.75 -141.99
N LYS A 635 -99.25 41.88 -141.05
CA LYS A 635 -98.96 41.98 -139.62
C LYS A 635 -97.46 41.94 -139.32
N THR A 636 -96.72 41.04 -139.99
CA THR A 636 -95.25 40.99 -139.88
C THR A 636 -94.55 42.16 -140.58
N LYS A 637 -95.16 42.78 -141.60
CA LYS A 637 -94.65 44.01 -142.25
C LYS A 637 -94.84 45.24 -141.36
N CYS A 638 -96.00 45.40 -140.71
CA CYS A 638 -96.25 46.50 -139.77
C CYS A 638 -95.25 46.52 -138.62
N ASN A 639 -94.97 45.35 -138.02
CA ASN A 639 -93.98 45.25 -136.92
C ASN A 639 -92.57 45.68 -137.36
N LYS A 640 -92.16 45.37 -138.60
CA LYS A 640 -90.86 45.80 -139.15
C LYS A 640 -90.82 47.30 -139.43
N LEU A 641 -91.93 47.89 -139.87
CA LEU A 641 -92.06 49.34 -140.08
C LEU A 641 -91.92 50.13 -138.77
N ALA A 642 -92.55 49.66 -137.70
CA ALA A 642 -92.40 50.24 -136.36
C ALA A 642 -90.92 50.25 -135.93
N GLN A 643 -90.24 49.09 -136.01
CA GLN A 643 -88.84 48.97 -135.58
C GLN A 643 -87.90 49.89 -136.37
N THR A 644 -88.07 50.00 -137.70
CA THR A 644 -87.28 50.96 -138.51
C THR A 644 -87.56 52.43 -138.20
N SER A 645 -88.71 52.75 -137.62
CA SER A 645 -89.01 54.11 -137.14
C SER A 645 -88.27 54.41 -135.84
N ASP A 646 -88.21 53.45 -134.92
CA ASP A 646 -87.52 53.59 -133.64
C ASP A 646 -86.01 53.72 -133.85
N ASP A 647 -85.40 52.90 -134.72
CA ASP A 647 -83.98 52.99 -135.10
C ASP A 647 -83.65 54.39 -135.69
N SER A 648 -84.52 54.90 -136.59
CA SER A 648 -84.36 56.23 -137.18
C SER A 648 -84.50 57.38 -136.17
N SER A 649 -85.14 57.16 -135.02
CA SER A 649 -85.21 58.14 -133.93
C SER A 649 -83.92 58.19 -133.10
N GLN A 650 -83.28 57.02 -132.89
CA GLN A 650 -82.05 56.87 -132.12
C GLN A 650 -80.86 57.52 -132.82
N PHE A 651 -80.67 57.28 -134.12
CA PHE A 651 -79.56 57.91 -134.87
C PHE A 651 -79.64 59.46 -134.88
N LYS A 652 -80.82 60.06 -134.71
CA LYS A 652 -80.97 61.53 -134.60
C LYS A 652 -80.54 62.08 -133.25
N THR A 653 -80.75 61.35 -132.16
CA THR A 653 -80.30 61.79 -130.81
C THR A 653 -78.80 61.61 -130.64
N GLU A 654 -78.21 60.55 -131.22
CA GLU A 654 -76.76 60.34 -131.27
C GLU A 654 -76.03 61.45 -132.05
N LEU A 655 -76.49 61.78 -133.26
CA LEU A 655 -75.85 62.82 -134.08
C LEU A 655 -75.94 64.21 -133.41
N SER A 656 -77.02 64.47 -132.68
CA SER A 656 -77.21 65.71 -131.90
C SER A 656 -76.28 65.78 -130.68
N SER A 657 -76.03 64.66 -129.99
CA SER A 657 -75.16 64.64 -128.81
C SER A 657 -73.67 64.77 -129.17
N LEU A 658 -73.25 64.16 -130.28
CA LEU A 658 -71.87 64.26 -130.79
C LEU A 658 -71.48 65.70 -131.15
N GLN A 659 -72.41 66.50 -131.69
CA GLN A 659 -72.13 67.92 -131.97
C GLN A 659 -71.90 68.74 -130.68
N LEU A 660 -72.74 68.54 -129.65
CA LEU A 660 -72.61 69.23 -128.36
C LEU A 660 -71.27 68.89 -127.67
N ILE A 661 -70.88 67.61 -127.69
CA ILE A 661 -69.60 67.14 -127.12
C ILE A 661 -68.41 67.81 -127.81
N ASN A 662 -68.45 67.98 -129.14
CA ASN A 662 -67.32 68.53 -129.89
C ASN A 662 -67.08 70.03 -129.59
N GLU A 663 -68.15 70.83 -129.51
CA GLU A 663 -68.08 72.22 -129.03
C GLU A 663 -67.54 72.31 -127.59
N GLN A 664 -67.97 71.40 -126.71
CA GLN A 664 -67.56 71.39 -125.31
C GLN A 664 -66.08 70.98 -125.14
N LEU A 665 -65.59 70.06 -125.99
CA LEU A 665 -64.18 69.69 -126.07
C LEU A 665 -63.30 70.86 -126.53
N GLN A 666 -63.68 71.59 -127.59
CA GLN A 666 -62.88 72.74 -128.06
C GLN A 666 -62.72 73.82 -126.99
N ARG A 667 -63.82 74.22 -126.31
CA ARG A 667 -63.74 75.19 -125.19
C ARG A 667 -62.88 74.68 -124.03
N SER A 668 -62.91 73.38 -123.74
CA SER A 668 -62.07 72.79 -122.68
C SER A 668 -60.58 72.78 -123.02
N LEU A 669 -60.22 72.68 -124.30
CA LEU A 669 -58.83 72.68 -124.76
C LEU A 669 -58.16 74.04 -124.56
N GLU A 670 -58.85 75.12 -124.93
CA GLU A 670 -58.40 76.50 -124.75
C GLU A 670 -58.19 76.84 -123.27
N ASP A 671 -59.15 76.45 -122.43
CA ASP A 671 -59.11 76.68 -120.98
C ASP A 671 -57.99 75.88 -120.29
N LEU A 672 -57.69 74.67 -120.78
CA LEU A 672 -56.54 73.86 -120.34
C LEU A 672 -55.19 74.49 -120.76
N GLN A 673 -55.08 75.03 -121.97
CA GLN A 673 -53.84 75.69 -122.43
C GLN A 673 -53.52 76.94 -121.59
N HIS A 674 -54.51 77.76 -121.25
CA HIS A 674 -54.31 78.91 -120.37
C HIS A 674 -53.86 78.47 -118.96
N ARG A 675 -54.54 77.47 -118.37
CA ARG A 675 -54.19 76.92 -117.04
C ARG A 675 -52.78 76.31 -117.02
N PHE A 676 -52.33 75.68 -118.11
CA PHE A 676 -50.99 75.10 -118.20
C PHE A 676 -49.89 76.15 -118.13
N SER A 677 -50.11 77.34 -118.72
CA SER A 677 -49.14 78.45 -118.60
C SER A 677 -48.99 78.90 -117.15
N VAL A 678 -50.09 79.16 -116.44
CA VAL A 678 -50.05 79.61 -115.04
C VAL A 678 -49.38 78.56 -114.13
N ARG A 679 -49.71 77.27 -114.30
CA ARG A 679 -49.10 76.18 -113.52
C ARG A 679 -47.59 76.02 -113.76
N LYS A 680 -47.09 76.40 -114.94
CA LYS A 680 -45.66 76.37 -115.25
C LYS A 680 -44.89 77.41 -114.43
N ASP A 681 -45.41 78.63 -114.34
CA ASP A 681 -44.76 79.73 -113.63
C ASP A 681 -44.80 79.52 -112.11
N GLU A 682 -45.91 78.98 -111.58
CA GLU A 682 -46.01 78.52 -110.18
C GLU A 682 -44.99 77.41 -109.86
N LEU A 683 -44.83 76.42 -110.74
CA LEU A 683 -43.87 75.32 -110.56
C LEU A 683 -42.43 75.81 -110.47
N GLN A 684 -42.05 76.82 -111.28
CA GLN A 684 -40.71 77.40 -111.25
C GLN A 684 -40.45 78.11 -109.91
N SER A 685 -41.43 78.85 -109.37
CA SER A 685 -41.33 79.46 -108.03
C SER A 685 -41.17 78.40 -106.92
N ALA A 686 -41.89 77.29 -107.01
CA ALA A 686 -41.79 76.19 -106.04
C ALA A 686 -40.41 75.51 -106.06
N GLN A 687 -39.80 75.35 -107.25
CA GLN A 687 -38.44 74.79 -107.38
C GLN A 687 -37.38 75.66 -106.68
N GLU A 688 -37.53 76.98 -106.71
CA GLU A 688 -36.63 77.89 -105.99
C GLU A 688 -36.80 77.85 -104.46
N GLU A 689 -37.93 77.39 -103.92
CA GLU A 689 -38.08 77.16 -102.47
C GLU A 689 -37.52 75.81 -102.04
N ILE A 690 -37.70 74.76 -102.85
CA ILE A 690 -37.17 73.41 -102.57
C ILE A 690 -35.65 73.45 -102.38
N ALA A 691 -34.91 74.12 -103.27
CA ALA A 691 -33.46 74.26 -103.17
C ALA A 691 -32.99 74.93 -101.85
N LYS A 692 -33.77 75.87 -101.30
CA LYS A 692 -33.48 76.54 -100.02
C LYS A 692 -33.78 75.65 -98.81
N LEU A 693 -34.65 74.65 -98.96
CA LEU A 693 -34.96 73.65 -97.93
C LEU A 693 -33.94 72.52 -97.93
N GLU A 694 -33.48 72.08 -99.10
CA GLU A 694 -32.40 71.08 -99.25
C GLU A 694 -31.10 71.54 -98.56
N GLU A 695 -30.66 72.77 -98.83
CA GLU A 695 -29.47 73.38 -98.21
C GLU A 695 -29.58 73.55 -96.67
N LYS A 696 -30.80 73.46 -96.12
CA LYS A 696 -31.09 73.46 -94.68
C LYS A 696 -31.13 72.03 -94.10
N ILE A 697 -31.54 71.04 -94.89
CA ILE A 697 -31.51 69.61 -94.52
C ILE A 697 -30.07 69.13 -94.39
N ASP A 698 -29.17 69.50 -95.31
CA ASP A 698 -27.75 69.13 -95.25
C ASP A 698 -27.08 69.63 -93.96
N ARG A 699 -27.35 70.88 -93.58
CA ARG A 699 -26.84 71.50 -92.35
C ARG A 699 -27.37 70.84 -91.06
N LEU A 700 -28.56 70.23 -91.10
CA LEU A 700 -29.09 69.43 -89.99
C LEU A 700 -28.51 68.01 -89.99
N SER A 701 -28.29 67.42 -91.16
CA SER A 701 -27.73 66.08 -91.33
C SER A 701 -26.29 65.99 -90.81
N GLN A 702 -25.45 66.98 -91.12
CA GLN A 702 -24.09 67.09 -90.55
C GLN A 702 -24.11 67.18 -89.02
N LYS A 703 -25.11 67.88 -88.45
CA LYS A 703 -25.25 67.96 -86.99
C LYS A 703 -25.65 66.62 -86.38
N SER A 704 -26.58 65.88 -86.99
CA SER A 704 -26.95 64.52 -86.52
C SER A 704 -25.73 63.60 -86.44
N ALA A 705 -24.94 63.53 -87.52
CA ALA A 705 -23.75 62.68 -87.57
C ALA A 705 -22.77 62.96 -86.42
N SER A 706 -22.53 64.24 -86.10
CA SER A 706 -21.67 64.61 -84.96
C SER A 706 -22.23 64.18 -83.59
N GLN A 707 -23.56 64.07 -83.45
CA GLN A 707 -24.20 63.61 -82.21
C GLN A 707 -24.15 62.07 -82.11
N ASP A 708 -24.41 61.34 -83.20
CA ASP A 708 -24.30 59.88 -83.25
C ASP A 708 -22.88 59.40 -82.91
N GLU A 709 -21.86 60.13 -83.34
CA GLU A 709 -20.45 59.85 -83.02
C GLU A 709 -20.18 59.96 -81.50
N THR A 710 -20.71 60.98 -80.82
CA THR A 710 -20.61 61.08 -79.34
C THR A 710 -21.40 59.99 -78.60
N VAL A 711 -22.55 59.56 -79.14
CA VAL A 711 -23.36 58.47 -78.56
C VAL A 711 -22.60 57.14 -78.64
N ASN A 712 -21.87 56.90 -79.73
CA ASN A 712 -21.07 55.69 -79.89
C ASN A 712 -19.86 55.65 -78.94
N VAL A 713 -19.22 56.80 -78.67
CA VAL A 713 -18.19 56.89 -77.62
C VAL A 713 -18.77 56.54 -76.25
N LEU A 714 -19.91 57.12 -75.87
CA LEU A 714 -20.55 56.84 -74.57
C LEU A 714 -20.96 55.36 -74.40
N ARG A 715 -21.49 54.74 -75.47
CA ARG A 715 -21.77 53.29 -75.49
C ARG A 715 -20.51 52.45 -75.26
N SER A 716 -19.37 52.85 -75.83
CA SER A 716 -18.11 52.12 -75.63
C SER A 716 -17.63 52.16 -74.18
N THR A 717 -17.74 53.31 -73.50
CA THR A 717 -17.39 53.43 -72.07
C THR A 717 -18.31 52.63 -71.16
N ILE A 718 -19.62 52.55 -71.46
CA ILE A 718 -20.56 51.71 -70.70
C ILE A 718 -20.16 50.24 -70.81
N SER A 719 -19.83 49.75 -72.01
CA SER A 719 -19.39 48.35 -72.22
C SER A 719 -18.04 48.00 -71.57
N VAL A 720 -17.23 48.99 -71.17
CA VAL A 720 -16.04 48.78 -70.32
C VAL A 720 -16.44 48.67 -68.86
N LEU A 721 -17.25 49.62 -68.37
CA LEU A 721 -17.73 49.65 -66.98
C LEU A 721 -18.55 48.39 -66.61
N ASP A 722 -19.36 47.86 -67.52
CA ASP A 722 -20.08 46.61 -67.31
C ASP A 722 -19.12 45.42 -67.09
N LYS A 723 -18.04 45.32 -67.87
CA LYS A 723 -17.01 44.27 -67.73
C LYS A 723 -16.19 44.43 -66.45
N GLU A 724 -15.86 45.66 -66.08
CA GLU A 724 -15.18 45.96 -64.82
C GLU A 724 -16.07 45.57 -63.64
N LYS A 725 -17.35 45.94 -63.66
CA LYS A 725 -18.38 45.51 -62.69
C LYS A 725 -18.46 43.99 -62.59
N ASP A 726 -18.57 43.29 -63.70
CA ASP A 726 -18.73 41.83 -63.70
C ASP A 726 -17.46 41.13 -63.17
N SER A 727 -16.26 41.64 -63.47
CA SER A 727 -15.01 41.14 -62.87
C SER A 727 -14.91 41.45 -61.36
N LEU A 728 -15.44 42.59 -60.90
CA LEU A 728 -15.48 42.94 -59.49
C LEU A 728 -16.47 42.05 -58.73
N GLN A 729 -17.62 41.73 -59.33
CA GLN A 729 -18.62 40.77 -58.84
C GLN A 729 -17.96 39.39 -58.61
N GLU A 730 -17.29 38.84 -59.63
CA GLU A 730 -16.57 37.57 -59.55
C GLU A 730 -15.52 37.56 -58.40
N THR A 731 -14.74 38.64 -58.24
CA THR A 731 -13.77 38.74 -57.12
C THR A 731 -14.39 39.02 -55.74
N VAL A 732 -15.69 39.32 -55.64
CA VAL A 732 -16.44 39.42 -54.38
C VAL A 732 -17.01 38.04 -54.03
N ASP A 733 -17.54 37.32 -55.02
CA ASP A 733 -18.08 35.98 -54.84
C ASP A 733 -16.94 35.00 -54.46
N GLU A 734 -15.79 35.04 -55.15
CA GLU A 734 -14.57 34.29 -54.79
C GLU A 734 -14.04 34.57 -53.37
N LYS A 735 -14.29 35.77 -52.82
CA LYS A 735 -13.91 36.11 -51.44
C LYS A 735 -14.96 35.63 -50.45
N THR A 736 -16.23 35.70 -50.81
CA THR A 736 -17.35 35.23 -49.99
C THR A 736 -17.27 33.71 -49.77
N GLU A 737 -16.98 32.94 -50.82
CA GLU A 737 -16.73 31.50 -50.71
C GLU A 737 -15.52 31.18 -49.81
N ARG A 738 -14.41 31.93 -49.95
CA ARG A 738 -13.23 31.74 -49.10
C ARG A 738 -13.49 32.12 -47.64
N ILE A 739 -14.31 33.14 -47.37
CA ILE A 739 -14.73 33.48 -46.01
C ILE A 739 -15.55 32.33 -45.41
N ALA A 740 -16.59 31.85 -46.11
CA ALA A 740 -17.40 30.72 -45.64
C ALA A 740 -16.56 29.45 -45.39
N CYS A 741 -15.60 29.14 -46.26
CA CYS A 741 -14.67 28.03 -46.06
C CYS A 741 -13.75 28.23 -44.84
N LEU A 742 -13.32 29.46 -44.55
CA LEU A 742 -12.51 29.76 -43.37
C LEU A 742 -13.36 29.73 -42.08
N GLU A 743 -14.62 30.13 -42.14
CA GLU A 743 -15.57 30.07 -41.02
C GLU A 743 -15.91 28.62 -40.63
N ASP A 744 -16.23 27.73 -41.58
CA ASP A 744 -16.41 26.31 -41.28
C ASP A 744 -15.12 25.67 -40.73
N ASN A 745 -13.95 26.00 -41.30
CA ASN A 745 -12.68 25.55 -40.74
C ASN A 745 -12.48 26.04 -39.30
N LEU A 746 -12.80 27.31 -38.99
CA LEU A 746 -12.73 27.87 -37.64
C LEU A 746 -13.65 27.11 -36.68
N VAL A 747 -14.93 26.95 -37.04
CA VAL A 747 -15.93 26.23 -36.24
C VAL A 747 -15.51 24.77 -36.00
N ASN A 748 -14.89 24.12 -36.99
CA ASN A 748 -14.38 22.74 -36.83
C ASN A 748 -13.09 22.67 -35.99
N LYS A 749 -12.28 23.74 -35.93
CA LYS A 749 -11.21 23.90 -34.94
C LYS A 749 -11.75 24.18 -33.53
N GLU A 750 -12.80 24.99 -33.39
CA GLU A 750 -13.44 25.25 -32.10
C GLU A 750 -14.06 23.97 -31.51
N LYS A 751 -14.77 23.17 -32.31
CA LYS A 751 -15.27 21.84 -31.92
C LYS A 751 -14.14 20.92 -31.43
N THR A 752 -13.00 20.87 -32.13
CA THR A 752 -11.87 20.03 -31.71
C THR A 752 -11.16 20.58 -30.46
N ILE A 753 -11.07 21.90 -30.28
CA ILE A 753 -10.56 22.53 -29.04
C ILE A 753 -11.51 22.24 -27.87
N ALA A 754 -12.83 22.28 -28.08
CA ALA A 754 -13.82 21.94 -27.05
C ALA A 754 -13.72 20.47 -26.63
N HIS A 755 -13.61 19.55 -27.57
CA HIS A 755 -13.40 18.13 -27.28
C HIS A 755 -12.08 17.89 -26.54
N LEU A 756 -10.97 18.50 -26.97
CA LEU A 756 -9.68 18.39 -26.30
C LEU A 756 -9.73 18.93 -24.85
N ARG A 757 -10.43 20.04 -24.60
CA ARG A 757 -10.67 20.55 -23.24
C ARG A 757 -11.46 19.56 -22.37
N LEU A 758 -12.47 18.89 -22.94
CA LEU A 758 -13.22 17.85 -22.23
C LEU A 758 -12.29 16.70 -21.83
N THR A 759 -11.51 16.16 -22.78
CA THR A 759 -10.57 15.06 -22.52
C THR A 759 -9.45 15.44 -21.54
N LEU A 760 -9.03 16.71 -21.50
CA LEU A 760 -8.10 17.20 -20.48
C LEU A 760 -8.75 17.20 -19.10
N SER A 761 -10.00 17.67 -18.96
CA SER A 761 -10.73 17.65 -17.69
C SER A 761 -11.01 16.22 -17.20
N GLU A 762 -11.27 15.28 -18.10
CA GLU A 762 -11.41 13.84 -17.80
C GLU A 762 -10.08 13.25 -17.31
N LEU A 763 -8.97 13.57 -17.97
CA LEU A 763 -7.62 13.14 -17.57
C LEU A 763 -7.20 13.75 -16.22
N GLU A 764 -7.46 15.03 -15.99
CA GLU A 764 -7.21 15.71 -14.71
C GLU A 764 -8.00 15.07 -13.56
N SER A 765 -9.29 14.79 -13.77
CA SER A 765 -10.11 14.04 -12.80
C SER A 765 -9.55 12.62 -12.54
N SER A 766 -9.11 11.91 -13.57
CA SER A 766 -8.48 10.60 -13.41
C SER A 766 -7.16 10.66 -12.63
N ILE A 767 -6.38 11.72 -12.83
CA ILE A 767 -5.13 11.99 -12.12
C ILE A 767 -5.39 12.26 -10.64
N ASP A 768 -6.43 13.03 -10.30
CA ASP A 768 -6.78 13.31 -8.90
C ASP A 768 -7.34 12.08 -8.18
N GLN A 769 -8.18 11.28 -8.85
CA GLN A 769 -8.60 9.96 -8.34
C GLN A 769 -7.40 9.03 -8.06
N LEU A 770 -6.40 9.03 -8.94
CA LEU A 770 -5.16 8.26 -8.75
C LEU A 770 -4.27 8.83 -7.62
N LYS A 771 -4.21 10.15 -7.43
CA LYS A 771 -3.54 10.78 -6.27
C LYS A 771 -4.20 10.34 -4.97
N ASP A 772 -5.53 10.34 -4.89
CA ASP A 772 -6.23 9.93 -3.67
C ASP A 772 -6.14 8.43 -3.39
N ALA A 773 -6.14 7.59 -4.43
CA ALA A 773 -5.81 6.18 -4.29
C ALA A 773 -4.38 5.97 -3.75
N LEU A 774 -3.40 6.74 -4.23
CA LEU A 774 -2.02 6.72 -3.75
C LEU A 774 -1.92 7.22 -2.29
N ASN A 775 -2.51 8.37 -1.97
CA ASN A 775 -2.59 8.92 -0.62
C ASN A 775 -3.18 7.91 0.38
N ASN A 776 -4.22 7.17 -0.03
CA ASN A 776 -4.81 6.11 0.79
C ASN A 776 -3.87 4.92 0.98
N LYS A 777 -3.10 4.53 -0.04
CA LYS A 777 -2.08 3.48 0.08
C LYS A 777 -0.89 3.91 0.93
N ASP A 778 -0.47 5.18 0.88
CA ASP A 778 0.57 5.71 1.77
C ASP A 778 0.10 5.77 3.24
N ARG A 779 -1.17 6.13 3.50
CA ARG A 779 -1.79 6.04 4.83
C ARG A 779 -1.82 4.59 5.35
N GLU A 780 -2.18 3.63 4.50
CA GLU A 780 -2.19 2.19 4.82
C GLU A 780 -0.78 1.68 5.12
N ILE A 781 0.21 2.02 4.28
CA ILE A 781 1.63 1.67 4.50
C ILE A 781 2.16 2.30 5.79
N ALA A 782 1.81 3.54 6.10
CA ALA A 782 2.19 4.20 7.36
C ALA A 782 1.54 3.52 8.59
N SER A 783 0.30 3.05 8.47
CA SER A 783 -0.38 2.28 9.51
C SER A 783 0.29 0.92 9.74
N LEU A 784 0.52 0.15 8.66
CA LEU A 784 1.18 -1.15 8.70
C LEU A 784 2.62 -1.07 9.24
N ARG A 785 3.36 -0.01 8.91
CA ARG A 785 4.68 0.27 9.51
C ARG A 785 4.59 0.46 11.02
N ARG A 786 3.68 1.32 11.50
CA ARG A 786 3.48 1.54 12.95
C ARG A 786 3.08 0.25 13.69
N GLN A 787 2.25 -0.59 13.07
CA GLN A 787 1.87 -1.90 13.63
C GLN A 787 3.08 -2.85 13.70
N PHE A 788 3.89 -2.91 12.63
CA PHE A 788 5.12 -3.72 12.61
C PHE A 788 6.17 -3.23 13.63
N ASP A 789 6.35 -1.91 13.77
CA ASP A 789 7.25 -1.31 14.74
C ASP A 789 6.78 -1.59 16.18
N ALA A 790 5.47 -1.51 16.44
CA ALA A 790 4.88 -1.89 17.73
C ALA A 790 5.12 -3.38 18.04
N SER A 791 4.84 -4.29 17.09
CA SER A 791 5.12 -5.72 17.27
C SER A 791 6.61 -6.05 17.41
N GLN A 792 7.53 -5.24 16.85
CA GLN A 792 8.96 -5.36 17.15
C GLN A 792 9.28 -4.97 18.60
N ILE A 793 8.68 -3.90 19.11
CA ILE A 793 8.86 -3.45 20.50
C ILE A 793 8.31 -4.51 21.47
N GLU A 794 7.12 -5.05 21.21
CA GLU A 794 6.52 -6.14 21.96
C GLU A 794 7.40 -7.41 21.94
N LEU A 795 7.91 -7.79 20.76
CA LEU A 795 8.80 -8.95 20.62
C LEU A 795 10.13 -8.75 21.37
N ALA A 796 10.69 -7.54 21.34
CA ALA A 796 11.92 -7.21 22.06
C ALA A 796 11.71 -7.23 23.59
N GLU A 797 10.57 -6.72 24.07
CA GLU A 797 10.25 -6.72 25.50
C GLU A 797 9.88 -8.11 26.01
N MET A 798 9.11 -8.89 25.24
CA MET A 798 8.90 -10.32 25.50
C MET A 798 10.23 -11.10 25.51
N GLY A 799 11.21 -10.67 24.69
CA GLY A 799 12.60 -11.12 24.74
C GLY A 799 13.27 -10.82 26.09
N ARG A 800 13.15 -9.59 26.61
CA ARG A 800 13.67 -9.20 27.94
C ARG A 800 13.00 -9.98 29.07
N VAL A 801 11.67 -10.05 29.07
CA VAL A 801 10.89 -10.80 30.08
C VAL A 801 11.30 -12.27 30.10
N LYS A 802 11.49 -12.89 28.92
CA LYS A 802 12.03 -14.25 28.81
C LYS A 802 13.46 -14.37 29.35
N GLU A 803 14.34 -13.40 29.10
CA GLU A 803 15.70 -13.42 29.64
C GLU A 803 15.74 -13.24 31.16
N MET A 804 14.86 -12.39 31.72
CA MET A 804 14.68 -12.21 33.16
C MET A 804 14.15 -13.50 33.81
N ALA A 805 13.10 -14.10 33.25
CA ALA A 805 12.57 -15.38 33.72
C ALA A 805 13.60 -16.51 33.65
N LEU A 806 14.48 -16.54 32.63
CA LEU A 806 15.57 -17.50 32.55
C LEU A 806 16.69 -17.23 33.58
N LYS A 807 16.96 -15.98 33.94
CA LYS A 807 17.90 -15.63 35.02
C LYS A 807 17.35 -16.03 36.39
N GLU A 808 16.07 -15.78 36.63
CA GLU A 808 15.39 -16.18 37.86
C GLU A 808 15.24 -17.70 37.97
N ASN A 809 14.92 -18.40 36.88
CA ASN A 809 14.87 -19.86 36.85
C ASN A 809 16.24 -20.50 37.17
N ARG A 810 17.34 -19.96 36.62
CA ARG A 810 18.70 -20.36 36.99
C ARG A 810 19.01 -20.11 38.45
N ARG A 811 18.67 -18.92 38.98
CA ARG A 811 18.84 -18.62 40.39
C ARG A 811 18.08 -19.61 41.27
N LEU A 812 16.81 -19.90 40.97
CA LEU A 812 16.01 -20.89 41.71
C LEU A 812 16.61 -22.30 41.60
N GLN A 813 17.26 -22.64 40.49
CA GLN A 813 18.00 -23.90 40.31
C GLN A 813 19.30 -23.93 41.14
N ASP A 814 20.03 -22.82 41.24
CA ASP A 814 21.23 -22.68 42.08
C ASP A 814 20.88 -22.67 43.59
N ASP A 815 19.80 -21.99 43.96
CA ASP A 815 19.22 -21.97 45.31
C ASP A 815 18.75 -23.40 45.70
N LEU A 816 18.03 -24.10 44.80
CA LEU A 816 17.63 -25.51 45.01
C LEU A 816 18.83 -26.46 45.11
N ALA A 817 19.87 -26.28 44.28
CA ALA A 817 21.11 -27.05 44.36
C ALA A 817 21.89 -26.77 45.66
N THR A 818 21.74 -25.55 46.22
CA THR A 818 22.33 -25.18 47.51
C THR A 818 21.57 -25.81 48.67
N MET A 819 20.24 -25.66 48.70
CA MET A 819 19.37 -26.38 49.65
C MET A 819 19.58 -27.91 49.58
N THR A 820 19.84 -28.48 48.40
CA THR A 820 20.13 -29.92 48.26
C THR A 820 21.46 -30.30 48.92
N ARG A 821 22.52 -29.51 48.71
CA ARG A 821 23.83 -29.71 49.37
C ARG A 821 23.76 -29.52 50.88
N GLU A 822 22.99 -28.54 51.36
CA GLU A 822 22.78 -28.28 52.79
C GLU A 822 21.98 -29.39 53.46
N ASN A 823 20.90 -29.88 52.83
CA ASN A 823 20.18 -31.05 53.34
C ASN A 823 21.05 -32.32 53.35
N GLN A 824 21.95 -32.50 52.38
CA GLN A 824 22.92 -33.59 52.38
C GLN A 824 23.91 -33.47 53.54
N ALA A 825 24.47 -32.28 53.78
CA ALA A 825 25.36 -32.03 54.92
C ALA A 825 24.65 -32.24 56.28
N ILE A 826 23.44 -31.69 56.46
CA ILE A 826 22.64 -31.90 57.67
C ILE A 826 22.29 -33.39 57.86
N SER A 827 22.14 -34.15 56.77
CA SER A 827 21.93 -35.61 56.85
C SER A 827 23.19 -36.35 57.29
N THR A 828 24.38 -35.98 56.79
CA THR A 828 25.65 -36.58 57.27
C THR A 828 25.95 -36.21 58.71
N ASP A 829 25.74 -34.95 59.11
CA ASP A 829 25.92 -34.49 60.49
C ASP A 829 24.96 -35.22 61.45
N LEU A 830 23.74 -35.53 60.99
CA LEU A 830 22.77 -36.33 61.73
C LEU A 830 23.18 -37.82 61.82
N GLU A 831 23.70 -38.40 60.75
CA GLU A 831 24.24 -39.77 60.76
C GLU A 831 25.47 -39.88 61.69
N GLU A 832 26.39 -38.91 61.66
CA GLU A 832 27.53 -38.83 62.59
C GLU A 832 27.05 -38.69 64.05
N ALA A 833 26.10 -37.79 64.34
CA ALA A 833 25.53 -37.65 65.68
C ALA A 833 24.78 -38.92 66.16
N ILE A 834 24.15 -39.68 65.25
CA ILE A 834 23.56 -40.99 65.56
C ILE A 834 24.65 -42.03 65.87
N HIS A 835 25.76 -42.03 65.12
CA HIS A 835 26.91 -42.88 65.38
C HIS A 835 27.58 -42.55 66.73
N GLU A 836 27.86 -41.28 67.03
CA GLU A 836 28.39 -40.84 68.33
C GLU A 836 27.47 -41.27 69.49
N LYS A 837 26.15 -41.11 69.33
CA LYS A 837 25.16 -41.52 70.32
C LYS A 837 25.20 -43.03 70.58
N GLU A 838 25.26 -43.86 69.54
CA GLU A 838 25.32 -45.32 69.68
C GLU A 838 26.70 -45.80 70.19
N GLU A 839 27.78 -45.07 69.91
CA GLU A 839 29.09 -45.30 70.53
C GLU A 839 29.08 -44.92 72.02
N MET A 840 28.53 -43.77 72.39
CA MET A 840 28.36 -43.36 73.79
C MET A 840 27.48 -44.34 74.57
N LYS A 841 26.43 -44.87 73.94
CA LYS A 841 25.55 -45.92 74.49
C LYS A 841 26.29 -47.26 74.69
N THR A 842 27.20 -47.65 73.79
CA THR A 842 28.05 -48.84 73.99
C THR A 842 29.13 -48.60 75.03
N ARG A 843 29.75 -47.42 75.10
CA ARG A 843 30.63 -47.01 76.22
C ARG A 843 29.90 -47.09 77.58
N VAL A 844 28.68 -46.57 77.66
CA VAL A 844 27.83 -46.67 78.88
C VAL A 844 27.46 -48.11 79.21
N HIS A 845 27.13 -48.94 78.21
CA HIS A 845 26.87 -50.36 78.45
C HIS A 845 28.10 -51.09 79.00
N ASN A 846 29.28 -50.81 78.46
CA ASN A 846 30.54 -51.36 78.98
C ASN A 846 30.75 -50.96 80.44
N TYR A 847 30.59 -49.67 80.79
CA TYR A 847 30.67 -49.22 82.18
C TYR A 847 29.64 -49.89 83.10
N ILE A 848 28.41 -50.13 82.64
CA ILE A 848 27.40 -50.90 83.40
C ILE A 848 27.92 -52.33 83.65
N THR A 849 28.50 -53.00 82.66
CA THR A 849 29.08 -54.35 82.87
C THR A 849 30.29 -54.35 83.81
N GLU A 850 31.12 -53.31 83.78
CA GLU A 850 32.23 -53.16 84.73
C GLU A 850 31.73 -52.91 86.15
N VAL A 851 30.72 -52.04 86.32
CA VAL A 851 30.08 -51.78 87.62
C VAL A 851 29.47 -53.07 88.17
N SER A 852 28.69 -53.83 87.40
CA SER A 852 28.13 -55.10 87.89
C SER A 852 29.16 -56.19 88.16
N ARG A 853 30.33 -56.14 87.50
CA ARG A 853 31.49 -56.95 87.88
C ARG A 853 32.09 -56.51 89.22
N PHE A 854 32.19 -55.19 89.47
CA PHE A 854 32.66 -54.67 90.75
C PHE A 854 31.64 -54.91 91.89
N GLU A 855 30.34 -54.77 91.65
CA GLU A 855 29.27 -55.13 92.60
C GLU A 855 29.35 -56.62 92.98
N SER A 856 29.56 -57.50 92.01
CA SER A 856 29.76 -58.94 92.24
C SER A 856 31.02 -59.23 93.07
N LEU A 857 32.12 -58.52 92.79
CA LEU A 857 33.37 -58.65 93.53
C LEU A 857 33.25 -58.12 94.97
N ILE A 858 32.57 -56.97 95.16
CA ILE A 858 32.29 -56.39 96.47
C ILE A 858 31.41 -57.35 97.28
N SER A 859 30.33 -57.89 96.70
CA SER A 859 29.47 -58.89 97.34
C SER A 859 30.26 -60.14 97.78
N SER A 860 31.20 -60.60 96.95
CA SER A 860 32.14 -61.67 97.33
C SER A 860 33.05 -61.28 98.50
N LYS A 861 33.57 -60.05 98.55
CA LYS A 861 34.41 -59.56 99.65
C LYS A 861 33.64 -59.23 100.92
N GLU A 862 32.39 -58.81 100.82
CA GLU A 862 31.47 -58.71 101.95
C GLU A 862 31.13 -60.09 102.52
N GLN A 863 30.96 -61.11 101.66
CA GLN A 863 30.77 -62.48 102.11
C GLN A 863 32.03 -63.03 102.82
N GLU A 864 33.22 -62.89 102.23
CA GLU A 864 34.49 -63.22 102.90
C GLU A 864 34.65 -62.48 104.24
N ASN A 865 34.36 -61.18 104.29
CA ASN A 865 34.43 -60.40 105.54
C ASN A 865 33.40 -60.86 106.58
N ARG A 866 32.18 -61.25 106.18
CA ARG A 866 31.19 -61.86 107.09
C ARG A 866 31.69 -63.19 107.65
N GLU A 867 32.29 -64.03 106.81
CA GLU A 867 32.86 -65.32 107.22
C GLU A 867 34.07 -65.14 108.16
N LEU A 868 34.96 -64.17 107.91
CA LEU A 868 36.04 -63.82 108.83
C LEU A 868 35.51 -63.24 110.15
N LEU A 869 34.51 -62.35 110.12
CA LEU A 869 33.92 -61.80 111.35
C LEU A 869 33.26 -62.89 112.20
N GLU A 870 32.63 -63.88 111.59
CA GLU A 870 32.05 -65.02 112.31
C GLU A 870 33.15 -65.95 112.85
N GLN A 871 34.24 -66.17 112.12
CA GLN A 871 35.43 -66.86 112.65
C GLN A 871 36.05 -66.11 113.85
N PHE A 872 36.16 -64.77 113.78
CA PHE A 872 36.62 -63.95 114.91
C PHE A 872 35.68 -64.03 116.11
N ARG A 873 34.35 -64.04 115.90
CA ARG A 873 33.37 -64.27 116.99
C ARG A 873 33.51 -65.64 117.62
N MET A 874 33.65 -66.70 116.81
CA MET A 874 33.85 -68.06 117.30
C MET A 874 35.16 -68.19 118.09
N LEU A 875 36.26 -67.58 117.63
CA LEU A 875 37.53 -67.54 118.35
C LEU A 875 37.46 -66.68 119.62
N HIS A 876 36.73 -65.56 119.60
CA HIS A 876 36.54 -64.71 120.78
C HIS A 876 35.70 -65.40 121.84
N SER A 877 34.58 -66.04 121.45
CA SER A 877 33.76 -66.85 122.35
C SER A 877 34.57 -68.01 122.92
N GLN A 878 35.41 -68.69 122.14
CA GLN A 878 36.34 -69.70 122.65
C GLN A 878 37.36 -69.12 123.64
N ALA A 879 37.84 -67.89 123.43
CA ALA A 879 38.74 -67.21 124.37
C ALA A 879 38.03 -66.85 125.69
N GLU A 880 36.80 -66.32 125.64
CA GLU A 880 35.95 -66.11 126.82
C GLU A 880 35.72 -67.44 127.57
N ASP A 881 35.45 -68.51 126.82
CA ASP A 881 35.29 -69.87 127.35
C ASP A 881 36.56 -70.38 128.07
N TRP A 882 37.76 -69.95 127.65
CA TRP A 882 39.02 -70.28 128.32
C TRP A 882 39.32 -69.33 129.49
N GLU A 883 38.94 -68.06 129.40
CA GLU A 883 39.05 -67.07 130.49
C GLU A 883 38.15 -67.43 131.68
N VAL A 884 36.92 -67.86 131.43
CA VAL A 884 36.01 -68.40 132.46
C VAL A 884 36.59 -69.65 133.12
N LYS A 885 37.19 -70.57 132.34
CA LYS A 885 37.87 -71.76 132.88
C LYS A 885 39.10 -71.38 133.72
N ALA A 886 39.85 -70.36 133.31
CA ALA A 886 40.99 -69.84 134.07
C ALA A 886 40.54 -69.22 135.40
N HIS A 887 39.53 -68.35 135.40
CA HIS A 887 38.96 -67.78 136.62
C HIS A 887 38.33 -68.83 137.55
N GLN A 888 37.72 -69.90 137.01
CA GLN A 888 37.27 -71.01 137.85
C GLN A 888 38.46 -71.71 138.53
N ALA A 889 39.55 -71.99 137.80
CA ALA A 889 40.76 -72.56 138.36
C ALA A 889 41.46 -71.63 139.38
N GLU A 890 41.41 -70.30 139.19
CA GLU A 890 41.86 -69.31 140.17
C GLU A 890 40.98 -69.30 141.44
N GLY A 891 39.67 -69.52 141.30
CA GLY A 891 38.73 -69.69 142.40
C GLY A 891 39.01 -70.96 143.21
N GLU A 892 39.17 -72.09 142.53
CA GLU A 892 39.54 -73.38 143.13
C GLU A 892 40.92 -73.28 143.83
N SER A 893 41.92 -72.69 143.17
CA SER A 893 43.25 -72.42 143.77
C SER A 893 43.17 -71.48 144.97
N SER A 894 42.29 -70.47 144.94
CA SER A 894 42.05 -69.58 146.08
C SER A 894 41.36 -70.28 147.25
N SER A 895 40.48 -71.25 146.99
CA SER A 895 39.89 -72.11 148.03
C SER A 895 40.96 -72.99 148.68
N ILE A 896 41.77 -73.68 147.89
CA ILE A 896 42.89 -74.51 148.38
C ILE A 896 43.90 -73.66 149.17
N ARG A 897 44.14 -72.41 148.75
CA ARG A 897 44.99 -71.45 149.50
C ARG A 897 44.39 -71.04 150.84
N LEU A 898 43.07 -70.94 150.97
CA LEU A 898 42.39 -70.68 152.25
C LEU A 898 42.43 -71.90 153.17
N GLU A 899 42.25 -73.11 152.65
CA GLU A 899 42.42 -74.36 153.41
C GLU A 899 43.86 -74.50 153.93
N LEU A 900 44.86 -74.26 153.07
CA LEU A 900 46.26 -74.23 153.47
C LEU A 900 46.54 -73.20 154.56
N LEU A 901 45.95 -71.99 154.47
CA LEU A 901 46.08 -70.97 155.52
C LEU A 901 45.44 -71.40 156.84
N SER A 902 44.29 -72.10 156.80
CA SER A 902 43.65 -72.67 157.99
C SER A 902 44.57 -73.70 158.67
N VAL A 903 45.06 -74.66 157.89
CA VAL A 903 46.03 -75.68 158.36
C VAL A 903 47.30 -75.03 158.90
N ASP A 904 47.74 -73.89 158.36
CA ASP A 904 48.91 -73.18 158.86
C ASP A 904 48.63 -72.28 160.09
N SER A 905 47.37 -71.96 160.41
CA SER A 905 46.98 -71.52 161.77
C SER A 905 46.97 -72.69 162.76
N ASP A 906 46.46 -73.86 162.38
CA ASP A 906 46.42 -75.02 163.27
C ASP A 906 47.85 -75.51 163.59
N ARG A 907 48.72 -75.55 162.57
CA ARG A 907 50.17 -75.82 162.71
C ARG A 907 50.94 -74.75 163.48
N ARG A 908 50.36 -73.56 163.73
CA ARG A 908 50.90 -72.56 164.66
C ARG A 908 50.42 -72.81 166.08
N HIS A 909 49.12 -73.02 166.30
CA HIS A 909 48.59 -73.37 167.62
C HIS A 909 49.24 -74.65 168.18
N HIS A 910 49.49 -75.66 167.34
CA HIS A 910 50.24 -76.86 167.74
C HIS A 910 51.71 -76.58 168.08
N ARG A 911 52.36 -75.60 167.44
CA ARG A 911 53.73 -75.17 167.78
C ARG A 911 53.76 -74.39 169.09
N GLU A 912 52.86 -73.43 169.26
CA GLU A 912 52.71 -72.65 170.50
C GLU A 912 52.39 -73.58 171.70
N ARG A 913 51.61 -74.64 171.47
CA ARG A 913 51.37 -75.70 172.46
C ARG A 913 52.61 -76.52 172.80
N VAL A 914 53.53 -76.73 171.85
CA VAL A 914 54.83 -77.39 172.10
C VAL A 914 55.78 -76.44 172.82
N GLU A 915 55.90 -75.17 172.41
CA GLU A 915 56.74 -74.17 173.07
C GLU A 915 56.35 -73.93 174.54
N LEU A 916 55.06 -74.04 174.87
CA LEU A 916 54.57 -74.02 176.26
C LEU A 916 55.06 -75.24 177.07
N LEU A 917 54.94 -76.45 176.51
CA LEU A 917 55.43 -77.68 177.16
C LEU A 917 56.97 -77.69 177.28
N GLU A 918 57.68 -77.14 176.30
CA GLU A 918 59.14 -76.97 176.38
C GLU A 918 59.56 -75.98 177.48
N LYS A 919 58.76 -74.94 177.75
CA LYS A 919 58.97 -74.03 178.89
C LYS A 919 58.68 -74.69 180.24
N GLU A 920 57.58 -75.42 180.36
CA GLU A 920 57.27 -76.21 181.58
C GLU A 920 58.42 -77.19 181.90
N ILE A 921 59.02 -77.82 180.87
CA ILE A 921 60.21 -78.67 181.02
C ILE A 921 61.45 -77.86 181.44
N GLN A 922 61.67 -76.66 180.90
CA GLN A 922 62.80 -75.80 181.27
C GLN A 922 62.70 -75.27 182.70
N GLU A 923 61.50 -74.92 183.18
CA GLU A 923 61.26 -74.48 184.56
C GLU A 923 61.54 -75.63 185.55
N VAL A 924 61.04 -76.84 185.29
CA VAL A 924 61.34 -78.04 186.10
C VAL A 924 62.84 -78.39 186.08
N LEU A 925 63.54 -78.18 184.96
CA LEU A 925 65.00 -78.35 184.91
C LEU A 925 65.76 -77.30 185.74
N ALA A 926 65.28 -76.06 185.80
CA ALA A 926 65.86 -75.01 186.64
C ALA A 926 65.69 -75.32 188.13
N GLU A 927 64.49 -75.74 188.57
CA GLU A 927 64.26 -76.18 189.96
C GLU A 927 65.21 -77.33 190.38
N ILE A 928 65.48 -78.27 189.46
CA ILE A 928 66.44 -79.37 189.68
C ILE A 928 67.88 -78.86 189.80
N GLU A 929 68.28 -77.85 189.02
CA GLU A 929 69.62 -77.25 189.08
C GLU A 929 69.82 -76.45 190.40
N ASP A 930 68.79 -75.72 190.86
CA ASP A 930 68.82 -74.97 192.12
C ASP A 930 68.96 -75.89 193.35
N VAL A 931 68.12 -76.94 193.47
CA VAL A 931 68.22 -77.95 194.56
C VAL A 931 69.58 -78.65 194.58
N LYS A 932 70.14 -78.90 193.39
CA LYS A 932 71.48 -79.48 193.19
C LYS A 932 72.59 -78.50 193.58
N SER A 933 72.37 -77.20 193.46
CA SER A 933 73.29 -76.15 193.94
C SER A 933 73.31 -76.04 195.47
N GLU A 934 72.16 -76.14 196.15
CA GLU A 934 72.08 -76.20 197.62
C GLU A 934 72.85 -77.42 198.16
N ALA A 935 72.68 -78.59 197.52
CA ALA A 935 73.41 -79.81 197.88
C ALA A 935 74.94 -79.65 197.75
N GLU A 936 75.43 -78.97 196.72
CA GLU A 936 76.86 -78.60 196.57
C GLU A 936 77.32 -77.61 197.65
N LEU A 937 76.46 -76.69 198.09
CA LEU A 937 76.79 -75.68 199.11
C LEU A 937 76.93 -76.31 200.51
N LEU A 938 75.97 -77.15 200.91
CA LEU A 938 76.00 -77.92 202.17
C LEU A 938 77.22 -78.85 202.23
N LYS A 939 77.54 -79.50 201.11
CA LYS A 939 78.72 -80.37 200.96
C LYS A 939 80.04 -79.61 201.13
N LYS A 940 80.11 -78.33 200.73
CA LYS A 940 81.26 -77.45 201.01
C LYS A 940 81.35 -77.08 202.48
N GLN A 941 80.26 -76.71 203.15
CA GLN A 941 80.26 -76.42 204.60
C GLN A 941 80.76 -77.62 205.42
N LEU A 942 80.28 -78.84 205.12
CA LEU A 942 80.72 -80.07 205.77
C LEU A 942 82.23 -80.34 205.58
N SER A 943 82.80 -79.92 204.44
CA SER A 943 84.24 -80.05 204.17
C SER A 943 85.07 -79.05 204.98
N SER A 944 84.58 -77.82 205.20
CA SER A 944 85.28 -76.83 206.04
C SER A 944 85.31 -77.20 207.52
N GLU A 945 84.24 -77.79 208.07
CA GLU A 945 84.25 -78.24 209.47
C GLU A 945 85.16 -79.45 209.71
N ARG A 946 85.30 -80.34 208.71
CA ARG A 946 86.34 -81.39 208.77
C ARG A 946 87.75 -80.80 208.80
N LEU A 947 88.00 -79.73 208.06
CA LEU A 947 89.30 -79.07 208.02
C LEU A 947 89.64 -78.35 209.34
N THR A 948 88.67 -77.74 210.02
CA THR A 948 88.89 -77.10 211.33
C THR A 948 89.15 -78.14 212.43
N ILE A 949 88.47 -79.29 212.42
CA ILE A 949 88.77 -80.42 213.31
C ILE A 949 90.21 -80.92 213.10
N GLN A 950 90.60 -81.18 211.85
CA GLN A 950 91.94 -81.67 211.50
C GLN A 950 93.07 -80.70 211.90
N ASN A 951 92.83 -79.39 211.81
CA ASN A 951 93.75 -78.35 212.28
C ASN A 951 93.91 -78.34 213.82
N LEU A 952 92.85 -78.64 214.57
CA LEU A 952 92.93 -78.76 216.03
C LEU A 952 93.67 -80.03 216.48
N GLU A 953 93.49 -81.14 215.76
CA GLU A 953 94.23 -82.39 216.00
C GLU A 953 95.73 -82.22 215.77
N THR A 954 96.15 -81.51 214.72
CA THR A 954 97.57 -81.22 214.44
C THR A 954 98.21 -80.25 215.46
N LEU A 955 97.44 -79.32 216.04
CA LEU A 955 97.90 -78.50 217.17
C LEU A 955 98.10 -79.31 218.46
N LEU A 956 97.22 -80.30 218.72
CA LEU A 956 97.39 -81.24 219.84
C LEU A 956 98.59 -82.18 219.65
N ALA A 957 98.83 -82.66 218.43
CA ALA A 957 100.00 -83.47 218.10
C ALA A 957 101.32 -82.69 218.30
N THR A 958 101.43 -81.50 217.70
CA THR A 958 102.63 -80.65 217.79
C THR A 958 102.90 -80.11 219.19
N SER A 959 101.89 -80.06 220.07
CA SER A 959 102.10 -79.81 221.50
C SER A 959 102.78 -80.99 222.20
N ARG A 960 102.36 -82.23 221.93
CA ARG A 960 102.96 -83.44 222.51
C ARG A 960 104.38 -83.69 222.01
N ASP A 961 104.64 -83.47 220.72
CA ASP A 961 105.98 -83.64 220.15
C ASP A 961 106.99 -82.68 220.81
N LYS A 962 106.59 -81.44 221.13
CA LYS A 962 107.45 -80.49 221.86
C LYS A 962 107.79 -80.94 223.28
N GLU A 963 106.86 -81.55 224.00
CA GLU A 963 107.14 -82.13 225.32
C GLU A 963 108.08 -83.33 225.20
N PHE A 964 107.89 -84.17 224.17
CA PHE A 964 108.79 -85.29 223.88
C PHE A 964 110.20 -84.82 223.48
N GLN A 965 110.34 -83.74 222.71
CA GLN A 965 111.63 -83.14 222.36
C GLN A 965 112.37 -82.58 223.59
N ASN A 966 111.65 -81.99 224.55
CA ASN A 966 112.22 -81.51 225.81
C ASN A 966 112.69 -82.67 226.71
N HIS A 967 111.98 -83.79 226.73
CA HIS A 967 112.43 -85.01 227.40
C HIS A 967 113.62 -85.68 226.70
N LEU A 968 113.65 -85.68 225.37
CA LEU A 968 114.77 -86.24 224.61
C LEU A 968 116.05 -85.41 224.83
N THR A 969 115.97 -84.08 224.75
CA THR A 969 117.12 -83.19 224.98
C THR A 969 117.62 -83.18 226.43
N THR A 970 116.77 -83.47 227.42
CA THR A 970 117.25 -83.72 228.81
C THR A 970 117.92 -85.09 228.95
N HIS A 971 117.39 -86.14 228.32
CA HIS A 971 118.06 -87.45 228.26
C HIS A 971 119.41 -87.39 227.53
N GLU A 972 119.53 -86.57 226.48
CA GLU A 972 120.80 -86.28 225.80
C GLU A 972 121.79 -85.55 226.71
N LYS A 973 121.34 -84.63 227.58
CA LYS A 973 122.18 -83.96 228.58
C LYS A 973 122.69 -84.93 229.66
N ASP A 974 121.84 -85.81 230.18
CA ASP A 974 122.27 -86.85 231.11
C ASP A 974 123.20 -87.87 230.43
N SER A 975 122.99 -88.14 229.14
CA SER A 975 123.90 -88.97 228.33
C SER A 975 125.26 -88.29 228.10
N GLU A 976 125.32 -86.97 227.87
CA GLU A 976 126.59 -86.22 227.84
C GLU A 976 127.32 -86.29 229.18
N ILE A 977 126.60 -86.16 230.31
CA ILE A 977 127.17 -86.26 231.66
C ILE A 977 127.70 -87.67 231.93
N GLN A 978 127.00 -88.71 231.50
CA GLN A 978 127.47 -90.08 231.63
C GLN A 978 128.69 -90.36 230.73
N LEU A 979 128.69 -89.86 229.48
CA LEU A 979 129.83 -89.95 228.57
C LEU A 979 131.05 -89.17 229.09
N LEU A 980 130.86 -88.12 229.90
CA LEU A 980 131.93 -87.41 230.60
C LEU A 980 132.48 -88.19 231.80
N ARG A 981 131.65 -88.97 232.50
CA ARG A 981 132.10 -89.93 233.53
C ARG A 981 132.92 -91.07 232.91
N ASP A 982 132.47 -91.63 231.78
CA ASP A 982 133.20 -92.68 231.08
C ASP A 982 134.51 -92.17 230.44
N LYS A 983 134.57 -90.90 230.04
CA LYS A 983 135.85 -90.25 229.64
C LYS A 983 136.83 -90.12 230.81
N LEU A 984 136.36 -90.04 232.07
CA LEU A 984 137.20 -90.00 233.26
C LEU A 984 137.83 -91.37 233.55
N THR A 985 137.01 -92.44 233.60
CA THR A 985 137.49 -93.82 233.82
C THR A 985 138.36 -94.33 232.65
N LEU A 986 138.10 -93.86 231.43
CA LEU A 986 138.96 -94.10 230.27
C LEU A 986 140.31 -93.38 230.35
N ALA A 987 140.44 -92.30 231.12
CA ALA A 987 141.73 -91.66 231.39
C ALA A 987 142.55 -92.44 232.42
N GLU A 988 141.90 -92.95 233.48
CA GLU A 988 142.52 -93.77 234.54
C GLU A 988 143.06 -95.10 233.99
N SER A 989 142.31 -95.76 233.10
CA SER A 989 142.76 -96.99 232.42
C SER A 989 143.92 -96.75 231.44
N LYS A 990 144.00 -95.58 230.77
CA LYS A 990 145.16 -95.22 229.94
C LYS A 990 146.43 -95.00 230.76
N LEU A 991 146.31 -94.41 231.94
CA LEU A 991 147.44 -94.19 232.85
C LEU A 991 148.05 -95.52 233.36
N THR A 992 147.22 -96.54 233.58
CA THR A 992 147.69 -97.89 233.95
C THR A 992 148.20 -98.71 232.76
N SER A 993 147.78 -98.40 231.53
CA SER A 993 148.32 -99.00 230.30
C SER A 993 149.77 -98.58 230.03
N HIS A 994 150.07 -97.27 230.01
CA HIS A 994 151.42 -96.78 229.72
C HIS A 994 152.48 -97.26 230.74
N ASN A 995 152.09 -97.52 232.00
CA ASN A 995 152.96 -98.13 233.00
C ASN A 995 153.45 -99.55 232.62
N ARG A 996 152.75 -100.25 231.72
CA ARG A 996 153.14 -101.58 231.22
C ARG A 996 154.01 -101.50 229.96
N GLU A 997 153.71 -100.59 229.03
CA GLU A 997 154.50 -100.40 227.81
C GLU A 997 155.94 -99.93 228.08
N VAL A 998 156.13 -99.02 229.04
CA VAL A 998 157.47 -98.55 229.46
C VAL A 998 158.34 -99.69 230.01
N SER A 999 157.73 -100.72 230.62
CA SER A 999 158.46 -101.91 231.06
C SER A 999 158.79 -102.88 229.91
N ALA A 1000 157.94 -102.97 228.90
CA ALA A 1000 158.16 -103.84 227.73
C ALA A 1000 159.23 -103.29 226.77
N LEU A 1001 159.21 -101.98 226.50
CA LEU A 1001 160.15 -101.33 225.58
C LEU A 1001 161.60 -101.35 226.11
N ARG A 1002 161.79 -101.37 227.44
CA ARG A 1002 163.09 -101.62 228.10
C ARG A 1002 163.70 -102.98 227.80
N SER A 1003 162.92 -103.96 227.32
CA SER A 1003 163.40 -105.30 226.95
C SER A 1003 163.67 -105.43 225.44
N LYS A 1004 162.82 -104.87 224.58
CA LYS A 1004 162.91 -105.09 223.12
C LYS A 1004 164.12 -104.41 222.46
N VAL A 1005 164.56 -103.25 222.98
CA VAL A 1005 165.69 -102.48 222.43
C VAL A 1005 167.03 -103.23 222.56
N ALA A 1006 167.17 -104.14 223.53
CA ALA A 1006 168.37 -104.95 223.71
C ALA A 1006 168.58 -106.04 222.64
N GLN A 1007 167.57 -106.31 221.79
CA GLN A 1007 167.50 -107.55 221.01
C GLN A 1007 167.54 -107.40 219.48
N LEU A 1008 167.39 -106.19 218.92
CA LEU A 1008 167.24 -105.97 217.48
C LEU A 1008 168.35 -105.15 216.81
N GLN A 1009 169.31 -104.63 217.57
CA GLN A 1009 170.48 -103.94 217.00
C GLN A 1009 171.50 -104.94 216.39
N THR A 1010 171.36 -106.24 216.67
CA THR A 1010 172.21 -107.33 216.17
C THR A 1010 171.92 -107.73 214.72
N ASP A 1011 170.72 -107.47 214.23
CA ASP A 1011 170.18 -108.17 213.05
C ASP A 1011 170.39 -107.38 211.73
N CYS A 1012 170.91 -106.15 211.81
CA CYS A 1012 171.12 -105.27 210.65
C CYS A 1012 172.30 -105.66 209.74
N ASP A 1013 173.20 -106.56 210.16
CA ASP A 1013 174.47 -106.85 209.46
C ASP A 1013 174.37 -107.81 208.26
N VAL A 1014 173.24 -108.51 208.10
CA VAL A 1014 173.19 -109.72 207.26
C VAL A 1014 172.69 -109.49 205.83
N LEU A 1015 171.44 -109.05 205.66
CA LEU A 1015 170.68 -109.26 204.41
C LEU A 1015 170.79 -108.15 203.34
N LYS A 1016 171.71 -107.20 203.48
CA LYS A 1016 172.06 -106.22 202.42
C LYS A 1016 172.73 -106.84 201.16
N ARG A 1017 172.85 -108.16 201.10
CA ARG A 1017 173.69 -108.93 200.14
C ARG A 1017 172.91 -109.61 199.00
N GLN A 1018 171.59 -109.71 199.06
CA GLN A 1018 170.79 -110.57 198.16
C GLN A 1018 169.42 -109.94 197.83
N LEU A 1019 168.94 -109.89 196.59
CA LEU A 1019 169.61 -110.12 195.29
C LEU A 1019 168.69 -109.46 194.22
N THR A 1020 169.04 -108.50 193.36
CA THR A 1020 170.29 -107.84 192.92
C THR A 1020 171.24 -108.57 191.98
N THR A 1021 170.82 -109.68 191.37
CA THR A 1021 171.52 -110.27 190.19
C THR A 1021 170.62 -110.74 189.04
N GLU A 1022 169.32 -111.03 189.24
CA GLU A 1022 168.45 -111.53 188.15
C GLU A 1022 167.48 -110.48 187.57
N ARG A 1023 168.06 -109.38 187.10
CA ARG A 1023 167.38 -108.40 186.23
C ARG A 1023 167.71 -108.66 184.74
N PHE A 1024 168.20 -109.86 184.39
CA PHE A 1024 169.15 -109.99 183.28
C PHE A 1024 168.81 -111.01 182.20
N GLU A 1025 167.98 -112.02 182.44
CA GLU A 1025 167.75 -113.09 181.45
C GLU A 1025 166.24 -113.44 181.22
N ARG A 1026 165.58 -113.05 180.11
CA ARG A 1026 165.83 -111.92 179.20
C ARG A 1026 164.64 -111.70 178.26
N GLU A 1027 164.63 -110.54 177.61
CA GLU A 1027 164.25 -110.45 176.19
C GLU A 1027 165.30 -111.23 175.36
N ARG A 1028 164.96 -112.43 174.86
CA ARG A 1028 165.79 -113.67 174.72
C ARG A 1028 165.79 -114.56 175.97
N ALA A 1029 164.71 -115.26 176.32
CA ALA A 1029 163.75 -115.97 175.47
C ALA A 1029 162.98 -115.09 174.46
N ILE A 1030 162.83 -115.41 173.16
CA ILE A 1030 162.93 -116.69 172.43
C ILE A 1030 162.00 -117.75 173.01
N GLN A 1031 160.77 -117.82 172.46
CA GLN A 1031 159.72 -118.74 172.95
C GLN A 1031 159.32 -118.36 174.41
N GLU A 1032 158.42 -119.02 175.15
CA GLU A 1032 157.65 -120.25 174.96
C GLU A 1032 156.35 -120.15 175.82
N MET A 1033 155.55 -121.23 175.90
CA MET A 1033 154.50 -121.47 176.92
C MET A 1033 153.41 -120.39 177.07
N ARG A 1034 152.32 -120.43 176.29
CA ARG A 1034 151.16 -121.36 176.37
C ARG A 1034 150.40 -121.32 177.71
N ARG A 1035 149.06 -121.18 177.61
CA ARG A 1035 147.98 -121.66 178.52
C ARG A 1035 147.99 -121.26 180.02
N HIS A 1036 146.76 -121.03 180.53
CA HIS A 1036 146.31 -120.96 181.93
C HIS A 1036 146.49 -119.64 182.70
N GLY A 1037 145.45 -119.27 183.48
CA GLY A 1037 145.60 -118.52 184.73
C GLY A 1037 144.78 -117.23 184.89
N LEU A 1038 143.88 -117.20 185.89
CA LEU A 1038 143.26 -116.00 186.46
C LEU A 1038 144.27 -115.24 187.36
N SER A 1039 144.12 -113.91 187.59
CA SER A 1039 144.09 -113.26 188.94
C SER A 1039 144.31 -111.72 189.01
N THR A 1040 143.83 -111.13 190.13
CA THR A 1040 144.40 -110.01 190.94
C THR A 1040 144.65 -108.58 190.39
N SER A 1041 143.74 -107.65 190.75
CA SER A 1041 143.90 -106.51 191.70
C SER A 1041 145.12 -105.55 191.74
N SER A 1042 144.80 -104.25 191.98
CA SER A 1042 145.35 -103.32 193.03
C SER A 1042 146.30 -102.14 192.70
N LEU A 1043 145.79 -100.93 193.02
CA LEU A 1043 146.38 -99.83 193.84
C LEU A 1043 147.76 -99.20 193.52
N ARG A 1044 147.81 -97.85 193.42
CA ARG A 1044 148.32 -96.92 194.49
C ARG A 1044 148.44 -95.43 194.07
N SER A 1045 148.69 -94.57 195.08
CA SER A 1045 149.40 -93.25 195.08
C SER A 1045 148.61 -91.94 194.77
N SER A 1046 149.03 -90.74 195.23
CA SER A 1046 149.23 -90.25 196.64
C SER A 1046 149.74 -88.78 196.74
N SER A 1047 149.34 -88.04 197.81
CA SER A 1047 150.04 -86.86 198.43
C SER A 1047 150.03 -85.53 197.63
N PRO A 1048 150.49 -84.34 198.16
CA PRO A 1048 151.14 -84.01 199.46
C PRO A 1048 150.69 -82.70 200.23
N LEU A 1049 151.14 -82.54 201.49
CA LEU A 1049 151.66 -81.36 202.29
C LEU A 1049 151.12 -79.88 202.09
N SER A 1050 151.25 -78.86 202.98
CA SER A 1050 152.03 -78.66 204.25
C SER A 1050 151.54 -77.52 205.20
N SER A 1051 152.08 -77.51 206.44
CA SER A 1051 152.39 -76.45 207.45
C SER A 1051 152.10 -74.93 207.27
N THR A 1052 151.84 -74.19 208.40
CA THR A 1052 152.62 -73.02 208.97
C THR A 1052 151.98 -72.43 210.27
N LEU A 1053 152.70 -71.56 211.01
CA LEU A 1053 152.36 -70.98 212.34
C LEU A 1053 151.83 -69.51 212.32
N ARG A 1054 151.35 -69.01 213.49
CA ARG A 1054 151.56 -67.67 214.13
C ARG A 1054 150.29 -66.91 214.59
N SER A 1055 150.28 -66.44 215.85
CA SER A 1055 149.33 -65.50 216.50
C SER A 1055 149.62 -64.01 216.14
N PRO A 1056 148.86 -62.95 216.54
CA PRO A 1056 148.16 -62.72 217.82
C PRO A 1056 146.75 -62.06 217.70
N SER A 1057 146.42 -61.04 218.51
CA SER A 1057 145.04 -60.67 218.93
C SER A 1057 144.67 -59.17 218.83
N HIS A 1058 143.36 -58.90 219.03
CA HIS A 1058 142.69 -57.62 219.34
C HIS A 1058 142.27 -56.63 218.22
N SER A 1059 141.26 -55.84 218.62
CA SER A 1059 140.50 -54.68 218.09
C SER A 1059 141.34 -53.49 217.53
N PRO A 1060 140.77 -52.33 217.06
CA PRO A 1060 139.36 -51.88 216.88
C PRO A 1060 139.10 -51.12 215.52
N GLU A 1061 138.37 -49.97 215.53
CA GLU A 1061 138.26 -48.88 214.50
C GLU A 1061 137.24 -48.94 213.32
N ARG A 1062 137.12 -47.84 212.52
CA ARG A 1062 135.82 -47.19 212.22
C ARG A 1062 135.72 -46.27 210.94
N ALA A 1063 134.69 -46.50 210.09
CA ALA A 1063 133.97 -45.55 209.18
C ALA A 1063 134.66 -44.91 207.91
N THR A 1064 133.93 -43.97 207.22
CA THR A 1064 134.40 -42.75 206.47
C THR A 1064 134.16 -42.45 204.94
N ALA A 1065 133.21 -43.06 204.19
CA ALA A 1065 132.69 -42.55 202.87
C ALA A 1065 133.71 -42.13 201.73
N ARG A 1066 133.24 -41.34 200.74
CA ARG A 1066 133.89 -40.16 200.07
C ARG A 1066 134.48 -40.15 198.62
N SER A 1067 133.60 -40.13 197.61
CA SER A 1067 133.63 -39.30 196.37
C SER A 1067 132.25 -38.95 195.74
N VAL A 1068 131.08 -38.87 196.39
CA VAL A 1068 130.67 -38.96 197.81
C VAL A 1068 130.81 -40.34 198.51
N ASP A 1069 130.94 -41.42 197.72
CA ASP A 1069 131.29 -42.85 197.94
C ASP A 1069 130.90 -43.61 199.22
N ARG A 1070 130.99 -44.95 199.06
CA ARG A 1070 130.67 -46.07 199.97
C ARG A 1070 129.15 -46.36 199.98
N VAL A 1071 128.72 -47.52 199.43
CA VAL A 1071 128.81 -48.91 199.99
C VAL A 1071 127.82 -49.03 201.17
N THR A 1072 126.82 -49.93 201.12
CA THR A 1072 126.98 -51.39 201.30
C THR A 1072 126.29 -52.32 200.27
N ALA A 1073 126.71 -53.60 200.32
CA ALA A 1073 126.23 -54.79 199.59
C ALA A 1073 124.71 -55.04 199.70
N GLU A 1074 124.00 -55.78 198.82
CA GLU A 1074 124.30 -56.98 197.99
C GLU A 1074 124.21 -58.34 198.74
N LYS A 1075 123.55 -59.32 198.10
CA LYS A 1075 123.41 -60.78 198.41
C LYS A 1075 122.97 -61.23 199.82
N ASN A 1076 121.79 -61.86 199.89
CA ASN A 1076 121.62 -63.33 199.95
C ASN A 1076 120.10 -63.65 199.89
N VAL A 1077 119.57 -64.60 199.11
CA VAL A 1077 119.97 -65.99 198.80
C VAL A 1077 119.85 -66.91 200.02
N SER A 1078 118.65 -67.49 200.19
CA SER A 1078 118.41 -68.70 200.98
C SER A 1078 117.74 -69.74 200.08
N PHE A 1079 118.55 -70.35 199.21
CA PHE A 1079 118.12 -71.36 198.26
C PHE A 1079 118.12 -72.75 198.93
N LYS A 1080 116.99 -73.45 198.94
CA LYS A 1080 116.83 -74.92 198.90
C LYS A 1080 115.41 -75.20 198.39
N GLU A 1081 115.24 -75.96 197.30
CA GLU A 1081 115.30 -77.44 197.25
C GLU A 1081 114.18 -78.06 198.13
N SER A 1082 113.14 -78.66 197.56
CA SER A 1082 112.80 -78.85 196.12
C SER A 1082 111.29 -78.82 195.88
#